data_AF-C1DMD0-F1
#
_entry.id   AF-C1DMD0-F1
#
_cell.length_a   1.000
_cell.length_b   1.000
_cell.length_c   1.000
_cell.angle_alpha   90.00
_cell.angle_beta   90.00
_cell.angle_gamma   90.00
#
_symmetry.space_group_name_H-M   'P 1'
#
loop_
_entity.id
_entity.type
_entity.pdbx_description
1 polymer ?
#
loop_
_entity_poly.entity_id
_entity_poly.type
_entity_poly.pdbx_seq_one_letter_code
_entity_poly.pdbx_strand_id
1 'polypeptide(L)'
;MEYNVKDFGAKGDGKTDDTDAIQAAIDAAHKAGGGTVYLPSGEYRVSGGDEASDGALIIKSNVYIVGAGMGETVIKLVDGWDEKLTGIIRSANGEKTHDYGISDLTIDGNQDNTEGEVDGFYTGYIPGKNGADYNVTVERVEIREVSRYAFDPHEQTINLTIRDSVAHDNGKDGFVADFQIGAVFENNVSYNNGRHGFNIVTSSHDIVFTNNVAYGNGANGLVVQRGSEDRDFVYNVEIEGGSFHDNGQEGVLIKMSTDVTLQGAEIYGNGYAGVRVQGVEDVRILDNYIHDNAQSKANAEVIVESYDDRDGPSDDYYETQNVTVKGNTIVGSANSTYGIQERADGTDYTSIGNNSVSGTQRGIVQLSGTNSTFSGRSGDAYQFIDGSTGNDLLTGTPIADLIVGGSGNDTLSGDAGNDVLEGGAGSDRLTGGEGADIFRFTAVSDSYYTASSSVADQILDFDASNDRIDLTGLGFTGLGDGYGGTLAVLANSDGSRTYLRSYEKDADGRYFSLTLDGNFVGRLDDSNLVFRHKTIAGTEGDDSLTGNAMAEILDGGSGNDSLAGGLGNDVLRGGAGDDILNGGLGRDQLSGGEGADIFRFTSVADSYQNSGDNFSDLILDFDPGEDRIDLSGLGFSGLGDGHNGTLLLWTSSETNRTYLKNFDTDADGRRFEIALEGVFSDLSEKQLVFERLVLEGTRLGDQLSGTELNEELLGGAGRDILNGGAGDDILDGGSERDTLTGGSGADVFRFNATLDSFRNYDNGTSRVDDITDFTVGEDLIDLSALGYSGLGNGYDGTLAVLLNADGTKTYLKDRESDADGNHFEIALDGNYADQLSNGDFIFTNLEVIGSSSQAA
;
A
#
# COMPACT_ATOMS: atom_id res chain seq x y z
N MET A 1 20.54 -11.17 54.21
CA MET A 1 19.54 -11.43 55.28
C MET A 1 18.21 -10.93 54.76
N GLU A 2 17.10 -11.56 55.13
CA GLU A 2 15.75 -11.17 54.70
C GLU A 2 15.04 -10.42 55.84
N TYR A 3 14.33 -9.35 55.50
CA TYR A 3 13.58 -8.49 56.41
C TYR A 3 12.14 -8.41 55.93
N ASN A 4 11.22 -9.04 56.66
CA ASN A 4 9.81 -9.00 56.29
C ASN A 4 9.15 -7.71 56.80
N VAL A 5 8.55 -6.91 55.93
CA VAL A 5 7.94 -5.62 56.33
C VAL A 5 6.85 -5.76 57.39
N LYS A 6 6.19 -6.92 57.49
CA LYS A 6 5.18 -7.18 58.54
C LYS A 6 5.79 -7.20 59.94
N ASP A 7 7.07 -7.58 60.07
CA ASP A 7 7.80 -7.55 61.36
C ASP A 7 8.09 -6.12 61.83
N PHE A 8 8.02 -5.15 60.90
CA PHE A 8 8.18 -3.72 61.15
C PHE A 8 6.85 -2.98 61.27
N GLY A 9 5.72 -3.69 61.14
CA GLY A 9 4.39 -3.17 61.41
C GLY A 9 3.49 -2.95 60.19
N ALA A 10 4.02 -3.12 58.96
CA ALA A 10 3.28 -2.89 57.72
C ALA A 10 2.05 -3.82 57.64
N LYS A 11 0.93 -3.31 57.11
CA LYS A 11 -0.36 -4.01 57.07
C LYS A 11 -0.67 -4.59 55.71
N GLY A 12 -0.34 -3.92 54.61
CA GLY A 12 -0.64 -4.35 53.25
C GLY A 12 -2.14 -4.63 53.05
N ASP A 13 -3.00 -3.78 53.61
CA ASP A 13 -4.46 -3.94 53.66
C ASP A 13 -5.24 -3.00 52.72
N GLY A 14 -4.51 -2.28 51.84
CA GLY A 14 -5.04 -1.31 50.88
C GLY A 14 -5.56 -0.02 51.51
N LYS A 15 -5.29 0.22 52.80
CA LYS A 15 -5.84 1.38 53.53
C LYS A 15 -4.83 2.06 54.45
N THR A 16 -4.07 1.26 55.18
CA THR A 16 -3.07 1.75 56.13
C THR A 16 -1.89 2.30 55.36
N ASP A 17 -1.47 3.52 55.67
CA ASP A 17 -0.20 4.06 55.20
C ASP A 17 0.95 3.28 55.86
N ASP A 18 1.65 2.51 55.04
CA ASP A 18 2.72 1.60 55.43
C ASP A 18 4.12 2.20 55.22
N THR A 19 4.23 3.47 54.80
CA THR A 19 5.49 4.17 54.46
C THR A 19 6.55 4.01 55.55
N ASP A 20 6.24 4.41 56.78
CA ASP A 20 7.15 4.34 57.92
C ASP A 20 7.62 2.90 58.22
N ALA A 21 6.72 1.93 58.10
CA ALA A 21 7.02 0.53 58.42
C ALA A 21 7.93 -0.10 57.35
N ILE A 22 7.69 0.20 56.07
CA ILE A 22 8.53 -0.27 54.96
C ILE A 22 9.89 0.41 55.03
N GLN A 23 9.95 1.73 55.27
CA GLN A 23 11.21 2.45 55.41
C GLN A 23 12.04 1.94 56.60
N ALA A 24 11.41 1.59 57.72
CA ALA A 24 12.09 0.99 58.86
C ALA A 24 12.74 -0.37 58.53
N ALA A 25 12.11 -1.17 57.67
CA ALA A 25 12.68 -2.43 57.19
C ALA A 25 13.89 -2.19 56.26
N ILE A 26 13.79 -1.21 55.35
CA ILE A 26 14.90 -0.76 54.48
C ILE A 26 16.09 -0.30 55.32
N ASP A 27 15.85 0.56 56.31
CA ASP A 27 16.88 1.08 57.20
C ASP A 27 17.55 -0.01 58.03
N ALA A 28 16.78 -1.00 58.49
CA ALA A 28 17.31 -2.16 59.21
C ALA A 28 18.20 -3.03 58.31
N ALA A 29 17.78 -3.28 57.07
CA ALA A 29 18.57 -4.02 56.10
C ALA A 29 19.89 -3.32 55.78
N HIS A 30 19.82 -2.01 55.48
CA HIS A 30 21.01 -1.20 55.21
C HIS A 30 21.97 -1.17 56.41
N LYS A 31 21.46 -0.94 57.62
CA LYS A 31 22.26 -0.90 58.86
C LYS A 31 22.96 -2.24 59.14
N ALA A 32 22.40 -3.34 58.69
CA ALA A 32 23.01 -4.67 58.79
C ALA A 32 24.07 -4.95 57.71
N GLY A 33 24.36 -3.99 56.84
CA GLY A 33 25.30 -4.11 55.72
C GLY A 33 24.66 -4.62 54.43
N GLY A 34 23.33 -4.68 54.35
CA GLY A 34 22.57 -5.09 53.18
C GLY A 34 21.62 -6.26 53.42
N GLY A 35 20.65 -6.42 52.52
CA GLY A 35 19.67 -7.48 52.59
C GLY A 35 18.45 -7.27 51.70
N THR A 36 17.59 -8.27 51.70
CA THR A 36 16.33 -8.27 50.98
C THR A 36 15.22 -7.82 51.92
N VAL A 37 14.48 -6.78 51.54
CA VAL A 37 13.25 -6.34 52.20
C VAL A 37 12.08 -7.00 51.47
N TYR A 38 11.46 -7.98 52.11
CA TYR A 38 10.39 -8.78 51.53
C TYR A 38 9.01 -8.22 51.87
N LEU A 39 8.19 -7.98 50.85
CA LEU A 39 6.80 -7.56 50.94
C LEU A 39 5.89 -8.72 50.49
N PRO A 40 5.23 -9.43 51.44
CA PRO A 40 4.23 -10.43 51.09
C PRO A 40 3.08 -9.84 50.24
N SER A 41 2.36 -10.68 49.50
CA SER A 41 1.15 -10.30 48.74
C SER A 41 0.20 -9.42 49.57
N GLY A 42 -0.31 -8.37 48.93
CA GLY A 42 -1.12 -7.31 49.53
C GLY A 42 -0.89 -5.94 48.88
N GLU A 43 -1.80 -5.02 49.17
CA GLU A 43 -1.71 -3.62 48.73
C GLU A 43 -1.20 -2.74 49.88
N TYR A 44 -0.02 -2.15 49.71
CA TYR A 44 0.66 -1.30 50.68
C TYR A 44 0.50 0.15 50.25
N ARG A 45 -0.29 0.93 51.02
CA ARG A 45 -0.45 2.35 50.73
C ARG A 45 0.77 3.13 51.21
N VAL A 46 1.24 4.08 50.42
CA VAL A 46 2.39 4.93 50.77
C VAL A 46 2.11 6.40 50.48
N SER A 47 2.77 7.29 51.22
CA SER A 47 2.73 8.75 51.05
C SER A 47 4.15 9.31 50.90
N GLY A 48 4.26 10.46 50.23
CA GLY A 48 5.55 11.12 50.00
C GLY A 48 6.09 11.87 51.22
N GLY A 49 7.38 12.20 51.18
CA GLY A 49 8.04 13.07 52.16
C GLY A 49 7.71 14.57 52.01
N ASP A 50 8.42 15.41 52.77
CA ASP A 50 8.19 16.87 52.83
C ASP A 50 8.60 17.58 51.52
N GLU A 51 9.57 17.04 50.80
CA GLU A 51 10.04 17.56 49.51
C GLU A 51 9.84 16.52 48.40
N ALA A 52 9.63 16.97 47.17
CA ALA A 52 9.46 16.08 46.01
C ALA A 52 10.62 15.08 45.84
N SER A 53 11.84 15.46 46.26
CA SER A 53 13.05 14.62 46.20
C SER A 53 13.14 13.55 47.28
N ASP A 54 12.24 13.55 48.26
CA ASP A 54 12.23 12.54 49.31
C ASP A 54 11.56 11.25 48.85
N GLY A 55 10.72 11.32 47.80
CA GLY A 55 9.92 10.18 47.34
C GLY A 55 8.99 9.66 48.43
N ALA A 56 8.46 8.44 48.27
CA ALA A 56 7.75 7.76 49.36
C ALA A 56 8.68 6.79 50.11
N LEU A 57 9.47 6.02 49.37
CA LEU A 57 10.41 5.04 49.91
C LEU A 57 11.82 5.29 49.37
N ILE A 58 12.78 5.50 50.28
CA ILE A 58 14.19 5.72 49.93
C ILE A 58 14.96 4.41 50.10
N ILE A 59 15.30 3.78 48.97
CA ILE A 59 16.18 2.62 48.92
C ILE A 59 17.64 3.03 49.17
N LYS A 60 18.43 2.13 49.76
CA LYS A 60 19.80 2.40 50.21
C LYS A 60 20.76 1.36 49.67
N SER A 61 22.06 1.65 49.72
CA SER A 61 23.07 0.73 49.20
C SER A 61 22.97 -0.65 49.85
N ASN A 62 23.17 -1.69 49.04
CA ASN A 62 23.11 -3.11 49.41
C ASN A 62 21.70 -3.62 49.78
N VAL A 63 20.62 -2.86 49.48
CA VAL A 63 19.23 -3.23 49.81
C VAL A 63 18.43 -3.56 48.56
N TYR A 64 17.68 -4.65 48.60
CA TYR A 64 16.78 -5.05 47.50
C TYR A 64 15.35 -5.17 48.03
N ILE A 65 14.39 -4.53 47.39
CA ILE A 65 12.96 -4.67 47.73
C ILE A 65 12.35 -5.75 46.84
N VAL A 66 11.75 -6.77 47.44
CA VAL A 66 11.24 -7.95 46.73
C VAL A 66 9.81 -8.21 47.14
N GLY A 67 8.89 -8.26 46.17
CA GLY A 67 7.49 -8.63 46.40
C GLY A 67 7.22 -10.12 46.18
N ALA A 68 5.94 -10.48 46.11
CA ALA A 68 5.47 -11.84 45.82
C ALA A 68 5.19 -12.09 44.32
N GLY A 69 5.26 -11.05 43.49
CA GLY A 69 4.97 -11.05 42.05
C GLY A 69 4.29 -9.75 41.61
N MET A 70 4.40 -9.42 40.31
CA MET A 70 3.59 -8.35 39.70
C MET A 70 2.09 -8.65 39.92
N GLY A 71 1.34 -7.64 40.35
CA GLY A 71 -0.08 -7.73 40.72
C GLY A 71 -0.34 -8.34 42.10
N GLU A 72 0.59 -9.10 42.67
CA GLU A 72 0.45 -9.73 43.99
C GLU A 72 0.87 -8.80 45.12
N THR A 73 2.04 -8.17 44.97
CA THR A 73 2.52 -7.12 45.89
C THR A 73 2.37 -5.78 45.20
N VAL A 74 1.46 -4.94 45.68
CA VAL A 74 1.19 -3.61 45.10
C VAL A 74 1.59 -2.53 46.10
N ILE A 75 2.50 -1.64 45.71
CA ILE A 75 2.83 -0.41 46.45
C ILE A 75 2.06 0.72 45.75
N LYS A 76 1.07 1.29 46.43
CA LYS A 76 0.12 2.23 45.82
C LYS A 76 0.12 3.57 46.55
N LEU A 77 0.15 4.68 45.81
CA LEU A 77 0.07 6.01 46.41
C LEU A 77 -1.29 6.20 47.13
N VAL A 78 -1.29 6.88 48.28
CA VAL A 78 -2.52 7.18 49.04
C VAL A 78 -3.51 8.02 48.23
N ASP A 79 -4.81 7.79 48.45
CA ASP A 79 -5.85 8.62 47.82
C ASP A 79 -5.75 10.07 48.31
N GLY A 80 -5.93 11.02 47.39
CA GLY A 80 -5.92 12.45 47.67
C GLY A 80 -4.54 13.07 47.82
N TRP A 81 -3.46 12.36 47.49
CA TRP A 81 -2.13 12.98 47.34
C TRP A 81 -2.19 14.06 46.26
N ASP A 82 -1.72 15.27 46.53
CA ASP A 82 -1.84 16.44 45.65
C ASP A 82 -0.50 17.16 45.34
N GLU A 83 0.62 16.57 45.78
CA GLU A 83 1.95 17.16 45.65
C GLU A 83 2.83 16.45 44.61
N LYS A 84 3.90 17.13 44.18
CA LYS A 84 4.89 16.52 43.28
C LYS A 84 5.69 15.46 44.03
N LEU A 85 5.81 14.26 43.45
CA LEU A 85 6.54 13.13 44.01
C LEU A 85 7.50 12.56 42.96
N THR A 86 8.80 12.79 43.12
CA THR A 86 9.82 12.30 42.18
C THR A 86 10.28 10.91 42.60
N GLY A 87 9.51 9.88 42.23
CA GLY A 87 9.77 8.47 42.56
C GLY A 87 9.05 8.04 43.82
N ILE A 88 8.01 7.21 43.68
CA ILE A 88 7.40 6.45 44.78
C ILE A 88 8.46 5.61 45.46
N ILE A 89 9.27 4.88 44.68
CA ILE A 89 10.50 4.26 45.17
C ILE A 89 11.68 4.98 44.54
N ARG A 90 12.63 5.43 45.34
CA ARG A 90 13.80 6.13 44.82
C ARG A 90 15.09 5.90 45.59
N SER A 91 16.22 6.22 44.97
CA SER A 91 17.48 6.42 45.69
C SER A 91 17.60 7.82 46.29
N ALA A 92 18.52 7.96 47.25
CA ALA A 92 18.73 9.20 47.97
C ALA A 92 19.42 10.25 47.09
N ASN A 93 18.82 11.44 47.00
CA ASN A 93 19.38 12.57 46.25
C ASN A 93 20.75 12.98 46.81
N GLY A 94 21.78 13.04 45.94
CA GLY A 94 23.13 13.41 46.37
C GLY A 94 23.91 12.35 47.14
N GLU A 95 23.44 11.10 47.15
CA GLU A 95 24.21 9.95 47.64
C GLU A 95 24.61 9.04 46.48
N LYS A 96 25.78 8.39 46.58
CA LYS A 96 26.24 7.41 45.59
C LYS A 96 25.74 6.03 46.01
N THR A 97 24.49 5.74 45.72
CA THR A 97 23.81 4.51 46.10
C THR A 97 24.32 3.37 45.22
N HIS A 98 24.59 2.20 45.81
CA HIS A 98 25.16 1.08 45.04
C HIS A 98 24.61 -0.28 45.46
N ASP A 99 24.56 -1.23 44.51
CA ASP A 99 24.15 -2.62 44.69
C ASP A 99 22.75 -2.74 45.30
N TYR A 100 21.73 -2.24 44.60
CA TYR A 100 20.35 -2.19 45.09
C TYR A 100 19.36 -2.42 43.96
N GLY A 101 18.10 -2.64 44.30
CA GLY A 101 17.11 -2.91 43.26
C GLY A 101 15.72 -3.22 43.78
N ILE A 102 14.80 -3.40 42.84
CA ILE A 102 13.42 -3.79 43.10
C ILE A 102 13.03 -4.97 42.21
N SER A 103 12.24 -5.90 42.74
CA SER A 103 11.74 -7.03 41.94
C SER A 103 10.42 -7.61 42.43
N ASP A 104 9.71 -8.28 41.51
CA ASP A 104 8.50 -9.05 41.78
C ASP A 104 7.38 -8.25 42.48
N LEU A 105 7.12 -7.02 42.01
CA LEU A 105 6.12 -6.13 42.61
C LEU A 105 5.51 -5.16 41.59
N THR A 106 4.41 -4.51 41.98
CA THR A 106 3.76 -3.43 41.23
C THR A 106 3.89 -2.11 41.99
N ILE A 107 4.19 -1.02 41.27
CA ILE A 107 4.06 0.36 41.75
C ILE A 107 2.85 0.98 41.04
N ASP A 108 1.90 1.50 41.81
CA ASP A 108 0.65 2.11 41.32
C ASP A 108 0.59 3.58 41.76
N GLY A 109 0.66 4.48 40.79
CA GLY A 109 0.65 5.92 41.04
C GLY A 109 -0.71 6.49 41.44
N ASN A 110 -1.78 5.72 41.28
CA ASN A 110 -3.14 6.10 41.65
C ASN A 110 -3.63 7.41 41.01
N GLN A 111 -3.21 7.72 39.77
CA GLN A 111 -3.47 9.03 39.13
C GLN A 111 -4.95 9.44 39.10
N ASP A 112 -5.89 8.48 39.03
CA ASP A 112 -7.33 8.75 39.08
C ASP A 112 -7.80 9.39 40.40
N ASN A 113 -7.04 9.20 41.48
CA ASN A 113 -7.37 9.66 42.83
C ASN A 113 -6.29 10.57 43.42
N THR A 114 -5.33 11.03 42.63
CA THR A 114 -4.25 11.90 43.08
C THR A 114 -4.11 13.09 42.14
N GLU A 115 -3.75 14.24 42.69
CA GLU A 115 -3.38 15.44 41.94
C GLU A 115 -1.85 15.60 42.01
N GLY A 116 -1.21 16.26 41.04
CA GLY A 116 0.24 16.47 41.04
C GLY A 116 1.07 15.54 40.14
N GLU A 117 2.36 15.84 40.07
CA GLU A 117 3.34 15.17 39.21
C GLU A 117 4.01 14.01 39.94
N VAL A 118 3.68 12.77 39.59
CA VAL A 118 4.17 11.56 40.25
C VAL A 118 4.99 10.72 39.28
N ASP A 119 6.21 10.40 39.68
CA ASP A 119 7.09 9.45 38.99
C ASP A 119 7.15 8.13 39.81
N GLY A 120 7.25 6.98 39.14
CA GLY A 120 7.18 5.65 39.78
C GLY A 120 8.46 5.23 40.48
N PHE A 121 9.49 4.90 39.70
CA PHE A 121 10.82 4.52 40.18
C PHE A 121 11.86 5.55 39.73
N TYR A 122 12.65 6.09 40.65
CA TYR A 122 13.69 7.09 40.34
C TYR A 122 15.05 6.70 40.93
N THR A 123 16.10 6.70 40.13
CA THR A 123 17.48 6.48 40.62
C THR A 123 18.41 7.52 40.04
N GLY A 124 19.32 8.09 40.84
CA GLY A 124 20.36 8.97 40.33
C GLY A 124 21.00 9.80 41.43
N TYR A 125 22.12 10.44 41.10
CA TYR A 125 22.88 11.26 42.04
C TYR A 125 22.30 12.67 42.14
N ILE A 126 22.83 13.61 41.34
CA ILE A 126 22.35 14.99 41.21
C ILE A 126 22.65 15.42 39.77
N PRO A 127 21.65 15.89 39.00
CA PRO A 127 21.85 16.40 37.66
C PRO A 127 22.96 17.47 37.56
N GLY A 128 23.83 17.35 36.55
CA GLY A 128 24.97 18.24 36.33
C GLY A 128 26.09 18.19 37.39
N LYS A 129 26.06 17.24 38.34
CA LYS A 129 27.14 17.06 39.34
C LYS A 129 27.86 15.73 39.14
N ASN A 130 29.15 15.73 39.49
CA ASN A 130 29.96 14.53 39.45
C ASN A 130 29.59 13.56 40.60
N GLY A 131 28.92 12.48 40.25
CA GLY A 131 28.55 11.37 41.12
C GLY A 131 27.55 10.48 40.37
N ALA A 132 27.43 9.22 40.81
CA ALA A 132 26.56 8.26 40.16
C ALA A 132 25.99 7.28 41.19
N ASP A 133 24.87 6.68 40.85
CA ASP A 133 24.44 5.40 41.41
C ASP A 133 25.05 4.23 40.61
N TYR A 134 25.16 3.06 41.23
CA TYR A 134 25.86 1.90 40.65
C TYR A 134 25.10 0.59 40.85
N ASN A 135 25.17 -0.31 39.87
CA ASN A 135 24.71 -1.70 39.99
C ASN A 135 23.24 -1.77 40.44
N VAL A 136 22.37 -1.08 39.70
CA VAL A 136 20.93 -1.03 40.00
C VAL A 136 20.23 -2.17 39.26
N THR A 137 19.39 -2.95 39.97
CA THR A 137 18.71 -4.13 39.40
C THR A 137 17.19 -4.02 39.48
N VAL A 138 16.61 -3.82 38.30
CA VAL A 138 15.23 -3.89 37.80
C VAL A 138 14.70 -5.27 37.38
N GLU A 139 13.86 -6.00 38.12
CA GLU A 139 13.35 -7.30 37.59
C GLU A 139 11.88 -7.60 37.86
N ARG A 140 11.10 -7.91 36.82
CA ARG A 140 9.70 -8.33 36.97
C ARG A 140 8.90 -7.33 37.81
N VAL A 141 9.00 -6.05 37.42
CA VAL A 141 8.28 -4.95 38.06
C VAL A 141 7.26 -4.38 37.09
N GLU A 142 6.04 -4.17 37.59
CA GLU A 142 5.00 -3.43 36.89
C GLU A 142 4.94 -2.01 37.46
N ILE A 143 4.91 -0.98 36.61
CA ILE A 143 4.59 0.38 37.04
C ILE A 143 3.44 0.90 36.20
N ARG A 144 2.38 1.36 36.89
CA ARG A 144 1.19 1.88 36.24
C ARG A 144 0.59 3.07 36.95
N GLU A 145 -0.29 3.78 36.24
CA GLU A 145 -1.12 4.84 36.79
C GLU A 145 -0.33 5.96 37.46
N VAL A 146 0.91 6.21 37.05
CA VAL A 146 1.65 7.41 37.48
C VAL A 146 1.40 8.57 36.52
N SER A 147 1.28 9.79 37.03
CA SER A 147 0.92 10.95 36.19
C SER A 147 2.08 11.44 35.29
N ARG A 148 3.30 10.92 35.49
CA ARG A 148 4.48 11.22 34.66
C ARG A 148 5.23 9.96 34.24
N TYR A 149 6.43 9.71 34.77
CA TYR A 149 7.36 8.69 34.28
C TYR A 149 7.27 7.44 35.14
N ALA A 150 7.11 6.27 34.51
CA ALA A 150 7.05 5.01 35.25
C ALA A 150 8.43 4.62 35.79
N PHE A 151 9.36 4.23 34.92
CA PHE A 151 10.76 4.02 35.27
C PHE A 151 11.59 5.21 34.81
N ASP A 152 12.16 5.95 35.77
CA ASP A 152 12.99 7.14 35.53
C ASP A 152 14.38 7.01 36.16
N PRO A 153 15.20 6.03 35.72
CA PRO A 153 16.61 6.05 36.04
C PRO A 153 17.28 7.25 35.36
N HIS A 154 17.99 8.03 36.17
CA HIS A 154 18.35 9.42 35.94
C HIS A 154 19.84 9.70 36.20
N GLU A 155 20.28 10.90 35.78
CA GLU A 155 21.63 11.44 35.90
C GLU A 155 22.34 11.24 37.26
N GLN A 156 23.44 10.50 37.31
CA GLN A 156 23.79 9.41 36.37
C GLN A 156 23.76 8.08 37.12
N THR A 157 23.48 7.03 36.39
CA THR A 157 23.44 5.67 36.93
C THR A 157 24.30 4.77 36.04
N ILE A 158 25.17 3.99 36.68
CA ILE A 158 26.18 3.15 36.01
C ILE A 158 25.83 1.68 36.24
N ASN A 159 25.86 0.87 35.18
CA ASN A 159 25.59 -0.58 35.25
C ASN A 159 24.19 -0.87 35.81
N LEU A 160 23.18 -0.19 35.26
CA LEU A 160 21.76 -0.49 35.50
C LEU A 160 21.35 -1.71 34.67
N THR A 161 20.49 -2.57 35.22
CA THR A 161 19.77 -3.58 34.45
C THR A 161 18.28 -3.46 34.75
N ILE A 162 17.44 -3.32 33.73
CA ILE A 162 15.98 -3.42 33.84
C ILE A 162 15.50 -4.51 32.90
N ARG A 163 14.88 -5.56 33.45
CA ARG A 163 14.38 -6.67 32.65
C ARG A 163 13.05 -7.25 33.08
N ASP A 164 12.38 -7.88 32.13
CA ASP A 164 11.11 -8.57 32.29
C ASP A 164 10.04 -7.69 32.97
N SER A 165 10.12 -6.37 32.78
CA SER A 165 9.32 -5.36 33.49
C SER A 165 8.31 -4.69 32.56
N VAL A 166 7.24 -4.12 33.14
CA VAL A 166 6.12 -3.57 32.38
C VAL A 166 5.80 -2.15 32.84
N ALA A 167 5.62 -1.22 31.92
CA ALA A 167 5.15 0.14 32.19
C ALA A 167 3.91 0.47 31.36
N HIS A 168 2.78 0.78 32.01
CA HIS A 168 1.58 1.13 31.26
C HIS A 168 0.63 2.10 31.94
N ASP A 169 -0.24 2.74 31.14
CA ASP A 169 -1.24 3.70 31.59
C ASP A 169 -0.62 4.86 32.41
N ASN A 170 0.56 5.33 32.01
CA ASN A 170 1.26 6.43 32.68
C ASN A 170 1.13 7.74 31.89
N GLY A 171 1.17 8.89 32.55
CA GLY A 171 0.92 10.19 31.91
C GLY A 171 2.01 10.67 30.94
N LYS A 172 3.26 10.17 31.06
CA LYS A 172 4.36 10.49 30.14
C LYS A 172 5.01 9.22 29.57
N ASP A 173 6.27 8.97 29.91
CA ASP A 173 7.06 7.88 29.33
C ASP A 173 7.01 6.64 30.21
N GLY A 174 6.94 5.45 29.61
CA GLY A 174 7.01 4.19 30.34
C GLY A 174 8.40 3.98 30.96
N PHE A 175 9.44 4.05 30.13
CA PHE A 175 10.82 3.91 30.56
C PHE A 175 11.67 5.08 30.05
N VAL A 176 12.48 5.65 30.92
CA VAL A 176 13.48 6.66 30.61
C VAL A 176 14.86 6.05 30.85
N ALA A 177 15.85 6.45 30.06
CA ALA A 177 17.26 6.25 30.34
C ALA A 177 17.93 7.62 30.26
N ASP A 178 17.89 8.37 31.36
CA ASP A 178 18.50 9.71 31.45
C ASP A 178 19.91 9.58 32.03
N PHE A 179 20.91 9.86 31.19
CA PHE A 179 22.34 9.72 31.46
C PHE A 179 22.74 8.41 32.13
N GLN A 180 22.38 7.32 31.47
CA GLN A 180 22.76 5.96 31.83
C GLN A 180 24.09 5.58 31.17
N ILE A 181 24.93 4.83 31.90
CA ILE A 181 26.22 4.35 31.39
C ILE A 181 26.31 2.84 31.57
N GLY A 182 26.46 2.10 30.47
CA GLY A 182 26.58 0.65 30.52
C GLY A 182 25.30 -0.03 31.00
N ALA A 183 24.13 0.49 30.60
CA ALA A 183 22.84 -0.02 31.07
C ALA A 183 22.24 -1.05 30.11
N VAL A 184 21.47 -1.98 30.67
CA VAL A 184 20.77 -3.05 29.94
C VAL A 184 19.27 -2.91 30.16
N PHE A 185 18.51 -2.86 29.07
CA PHE A 185 17.05 -2.96 29.05
C PHE A 185 16.67 -4.21 28.25
N GLU A 186 16.11 -5.23 28.90
CA GLU A 186 15.88 -6.54 28.27
C GLU A 186 14.45 -7.07 28.53
N ASN A 187 13.74 -7.50 27.47
CA ASN A 187 12.41 -8.12 27.57
C ASN A 187 11.36 -7.25 28.32
N ASN A 188 11.45 -5.92 28.23
CA ASN A 188 10.47 -5.03 28.86
C ASN A 188 9.31 -4.72 27.92
N VAL A 189 8.15 -4.39 28.48
CA VAL A 189 6.94 -4.04 27.72
C VAL A 189 6.41 -2.67 28.16
N SER A 190 6.16 -1.77 27.20
CA SER A 190 5.69 -0.41 27.47
C SER A 190 4.46 -0.08 26.62
N TYR A 191 3.29 0.14 27.23
CA TYR A 191 2.07 0.38 26.46
C TYR A 191 1.08 1.38 27.09
N ASN A 192 0.23 1.99 26.27
CA ASN A 192 -0.77 2.97 26.71
C ASN A 192 -0.21 4.14 27.53
N ASN A 193 1.06 4.51 27.35
CA ASN A 193 1.63 5.68 28.02
C ASN A 193 1.29 6.95 27.23
N GLY A 194 1.06 8.06 27.93
CA GLY A 194 0.63 9.34 27.34
C GLY A 194 1.66 9.98 26.40
N ARG A 195 2.93 9.58 26.47
CA ARG A 195 4.00 10.04 25.59
C ARG A 195 4.79 8.87 24.98
N HIS A 196 6.02 8.60 25.39
CA HIS A 196 6.86 7.58 24.74
C HIS A 196 6.76 6.22 25.43
N GLY A 197 6.94 5.14 24.70
CA GLY A 197 7.16 3.83 25.32
C GLY A 197 8.49 3.82 26.07
N PHE A 198 9.57 4.14 25.36
CA PHE A 198 10.95 4.24 25.86
C PHE A 198 11.61 5.55 25.40
N ASN A 199 12.42 6.15 26.26
CA ASN A 199 13.11 7.42 25.98
C ASN A 199 14.56 7.39 26.51
N ILE A 200 15.52 7.16 25.63
CA ILE A 200 16.96 7.22 25.93
C ILE A 200 17.44 8.65 25.68
N VAL A 201 17.91 9.31 26.73
CA VAL A 201 18.14 10.75 26.71
C VAL A 201 19.38 11.17 27.51
N THR A 202 19.80 12.43 27.34
CA THR A 202 20.75 13.10 28.23
C THR A 202 22.11 12.41 28.25
N SER A 203 22.87 12.46 27.14
CA SER A 203 24.25 11.92 27.08
C SER A 203 24.39 10.44 27.50
N SER A 204 23.31 9.66 27.49
CA SER A 204 23.37 8.22 27.77
C SER A 204 24.27 7.51 26.77
N HIS A 205 25.01 6.50 27.22
CA HIS A 205 25.87 5.73 26.33
C HIS A 205 26.20 4.33 26.83
N ASP A 206 26.70 3.50 25.91
CA ASP A 206 26.97 2.08 26.11
C ASP A 206 25.69 1.34 26.55
N ILE A 207 24.59 1.57 25.85
CA ILE A 207 23.27 1.03 26.20
C ILE A 207 22.99 -0.21 25.35
N VAL A 208 22.60 -1.31 26.00
CA VAL A 208 22.11 -2.53 25.34
C VAL A 208 20.61 -2.63 25.56
N PHE A 209 19.85 -2.74 24.47
CA PHE A 209 18.41 -2.68 24.46
C PHE A 209 17.86 -3.88 23.66
N THR A 210 17.51 -4.97 24.35
CA THR A 210 17.21 -6.26 23.71
C THR A 210 15.76 -6.70 23.93
N ASN A 211 15.06 -7.08 22.86
CA ASN A 211 13.72 -7.68 22.89
C ASN A 211 12.65 -6.89 23.67
N ASN A 212 12.74 -5.56 23.70
CA ASN A 212 11.72 -4.74 24.33
C ASN A 212 10.55 -4.46 23.36
N VAL A 213 9.35 -4.28 23.91
CA VAL A 213 8.12 -4.10 23.15
C VAL A 213 7.45 -2.79 23.55
N ALA A 214 7.08 -1.96 22.57
CA ALA A 214 6.35 -0.72 22.80
C ALA A 214 5.14 -0.56 21.87
N TYR A 215 3.94 -0.39 22.44
CA TYR A 215 2.74 -0.18 21.62
C TYR A 215 1.66 0.69 22.25
N GLY A 216 0.81 1.31 21.43
CA GLY A 216 -0.31 2.12 21.92
C GLY A 216 0.10 3.37 22.70
N ASN A 217 1.36 3.81 22.59
CA ASN A 217 1.83 5.01 23.29
C ASN A 217 1.48 6.28 22.50
N GLY A 218 1.23 7.39 23.19
CA GLY A 218 0.73 8.63 22.57
C GLY A 218 1.71 9.32 21.60
N ALA A 219 3.01 9.05 21.72
CA ALA A 219 4.08 9.53 20.85
C ALA A 219 4.85 8.35 20.26
N ASN A 220 6.18 8.32 20.39
CA ASN A 220 7.02 7.27 19.81
C ASN A 220 7.03 5.96 20.63
N GLY A 221 7.21 4.83 19.96
CA GLY A 221 7.51 3.56 20.64
C GLY A 221 8.85 3.63 21.38
N LEU A 222 9.92 4.00 20.66
CA LEU A 222 11.24 4.31 21.21
C LEU A 222 11.74 5.65 20.66
N VAL A 223 12.35 6.45 21.53
CA VAL A 223 13.12 7.63 21.13
C VAL A 223 14.53 7.60 21.74
N VAL A 224 15.54 7.88 20.93
CA VAL A 224 16.93 8.11 21.32
C VAL A 224 17.27 9.56 20.99
N GLN A 225 17.54 10.39 22.00
CA GLN A 225 17.67 11.83 21.79
C GLN A 225 18.64 12.56 22.72
N ARG A 226 19.27 13.64 22.25
CA ARG A 226 20.05 14.56 23.13
C ARG A 226 19.23 15.08 24.31
N GLY A 227 17.96 15.42 24.06
CA GLY A 227 17.07 16.09 25.01
C GLY A 227 16.95 17.60 24.76
N SER A 228 16.40 18.33 25.73
CA SER A 228 16.09 19.76 25.61
C SER A 228 17.23 20.70 25.97
N GLU A 229 18.35 20.18 26.45
CA GLU A 229 19.53 20.96 26.83
C GLU A 229 20.65 20.80 25.79
N ASP A 230 21.53 21.79 25.69
CA ASP A 230 22.77 21.68 24.91
C ASP A 230 23.78 20.82 25.69
N ARG A 231 23.74 19.52 25.41
CA ARG A 231 24.55 18.47 26.05
C ARG A 231 25.17 17.58 24.98
N ASP A 232 26.17 16.81 25.40
CA ASP A 232 26.74 15.76 24.55
C ASP A 232 25.64 14.79 24.09
N PHE A 233 25.76 14.34 22.83
CA PHE A 233 24.85 13.40 22.21
C PHE A 233 24.76 12.08 22.98
N VAL A 234 23.64 11.38 22.81
CA VAL A 234 23.51 9.97 23.17
C VAL A 234 24.31 9.15 22.15
N TYR A 235 25.12 8.18 22.61
CA TYR A 235 25.97 7.40 21.71
C TYR A 235 26.23 5.95 22.12
N ASN A 236 26.67 5.11 21.18
CA ASN A 236 26.93 3.68 21.38
C ASN A 236 25.71 2.97 21.99
N VAL A 237 24.60 2.97 21.24
CA VAL A 237 23.33 2.34 21.64
C VAL A 237 23.03 1.19 20.70
N GLU A 238 22.85 -0.01 21.25
CA GLU A 238 22.56 -1.24 20.53
C GLU A 238 21.12 -1.68 20.81
N ILE A 239 20.24 -1.61 19.81
CA ILE A 239 18.84 -2.01 19.86
C ILE A 239 18.68 -3.29 19.05
N GLU A 240 18.37 -4.41 19.72
CA GLU A 240 18.29 -5.74 19.11
C GLU A 240 16.92 -6.38 19.34
N GLY A 241 16.22 -6.72 18.26
CA GLY A 241 14.93 -7.39 18.33
C GLY A 241 13.83 -6.50 18.92
N GLY A 242 12.77 -7.16 19.39
CA GLY A 242 11.61 -6.48 19.96
C GLY A 242 10.63 -5.95 18.91
N SER A 243 9.60 -5.25 19.37
CA SER A 243 8.56 -4.71 18.48
C SER A 243 8.08 -3.33 18.89
N PHE A 244 7.97 -2.41 17.93
CA PHE A 244 7.55 -1.02 18.14
C PHE A 244 6.39 -0.69 17.21
N HIS A 245 5.16 -0.81 17.71
CA HIS A 245 3.98 -0.77 16.84
C HIS A 245 2.78 -0.02 17.42
N ASP A 246 1.85 0.40 16.57
CA ASP A 246 0.61 1.09 16.97
C ASP A 246 0.83 2.33 17.87
N ASN A 247 1.98 3.00 17.74
CA ASN A 247 2.27 4.22 18.49
C ASN A 247 1.78 5.46 17.74
N GLY A 248 1.45 6.53 18.46
CA GLY A 248 0.84 7.73 17.89
C GLY A 248 1.76 8.54 16.95
N GLN A 249 3.09 8.37 17.06
CA GLN A 249 4.08 9.01 16.19
C GLN A 249 4.94 7.96 15.48
N GLU A 250 6.27 8.04 15.55
CA GLU A 250 7.16 7.07 14.92
C GLU A 250 7.29 5.78 15.77
N GLY A 251 7.56 4.65 15.12
CA GLY A 251 7.94 3.43 15.85
C GLY A 251 9.25 3.65 16.61
N VAL A 252 10.28 4.08 15.89
CA VAL A 252 11.58 4.45 16.44
C VAL A 252 12.05 5.80 15.89
N LEU A 253 12.37 6.74 16.79
CA LEU A 253 12.97 8.03 16.48
C LEU A 253 14.41 8.10 17.03
N ILE A 254 15.40 8.35 16.17
CA ILE A 254 16.79 8.61 16.57
C ILE A 254 17.12 10.06 16.20
N LYS A 255 17.43 10.89 17.19
CA LYS A 255 17.53 12.35 17.00
C LYS A 255 18.75 12.90 17.71
N MET A 256 19.60 13.67 17.04
CA MET A 256 20.79 14.29 17.65
C MET A 256 21.59 13.29 18.51
N SER A 257 21.94 12.16 17.90
CA SER A 257 22.59 11.00 18.52
C SER A 257 23.59 10.40 17.52
N THR A 258 24.57 9.63 18.01
CA THR A 258 25.59 9.02 17.14
C THR A 258 25.93 7.58 17.50
N ASP A 259 26.39 6.76 16.56
CA ASP A 259 26.71 5.33 16.78
C ASP A 259 25.54 4.56 17.41
N VAL A 260 24.40 4.59 16.74
CA VAL A 260 23.17 3.87 17.13
C VAL A 260 22.91 2.76 16.13
N THR A 261 22.73 1.52 16.61
CA THR A 261 22.36 0.37 15.78
C THR A 261 20.97 -0.11 16.16
N LEU A 262 20.07 -0.16 15.18
CA LEU A 262 18.73 -0.74 15.26
C LEU A 262 18.68 -1.99 14.38
N GLN A 263 18.54 -3.16 14.98
CA GLN A 263 18.58 -4.42 14.25
C GLN A 263 17.58 -5.48 14.69
N GLY A 264 17.03 -6.22 13.71
CA GLY A 264 16.16 -7.38 13.95
C GLY A 264 14.80 -7.07 14.59
N ALA A 265 14.38 -5.80 14.64
CA ALA A 265 13.11 -5.38 15.23
C ALA A 265 11.94 -5.49 14.24
N GLU A 266 10.72 -5.64 14.78
CA GLU A 266 9.47 -5.55 14.03
C GLU A 266 8.75 -4.22 14.31
N ILE A 267 8.47 -3.42 13.28
CA ILE A 267 8.02 -2.03 13.42
C ILE A 267 6.84 -1.74 12.50
N TYR A 268 5.63 -1.56 13.05
CA TYR A 268 4.41 -1.46 12.23
C TYR A 268 3.25 -0.68 12.83
N GLY A 269 2.26 -0.31 12.03
CA GLY A 269 1.02 0.32 12.52
C GLY A 269 1.22 1.70 13.17
N ASN A 270 2.41 2.30 13.07
CA ASN A 270 2.68 3.57 13.74
C ASN A 270 2.06 4.74 12.97
N GLY A 271 1.69 5.79 13.69
CA GLY A 271 1.03 6.97 13.14
C GLY A 271 1.85 7.66 12.05
N TYR A 272 3.17 7.79 12.25
CA TYR A 272 4.11 8.39 11.31
C TYR A 272 5.01 7.31 10.68
N ALA A 273 6.26 7.63 10.33
CA ALA A 273 7.20 6.64 9.78
C ALA A 273 7.47 5.51 10.78
N GLY A 274 7.83 4.32 10.29
CA GLY A 274 8.31 3.24 11.15
C GLY A 274 9.61 3.67 11.84
N VAL A 275 10.59 4.13 11.05
CA VAL A 275 11.87 4.62 11.56
C VAL A 275 12.16 6.02 11.04
N ARG A 276 12.61 6.92 11.93
CA ARG A 276 13.04 8.26 11.56
C ARG A 276 14.36 8.61 12.23
N VAL A 277 15.30 9.12 11.44
CA VAL A 277 16.59 9.61 11.94
C VAL A 277 16.78 11.10 11.61
N GLN A 278 17.25 11.88 12.59
CA GLN A 278 17.27 13.34 12.54
C GLN A 278 18.54 13.96 13.13
N GLY A 279 19.37 14.60 12.30
CA GLY A 279 20.63 15.22 12.72
C GLY A 279 21.56 14.24 13.44
N VAL A 280 21.81 13.09 12.82
CA VAL A 280 22.57 11.97 13.42
C VAL A 280 23.87 11.68 12.67
N GLU A 281 24.80 10.99 13.31
CA GLU A 281 26.02 10.47 12.65
C GLU A 281 26.21 8.98 12.97
N ASP A 282 26.62 8.18 12.00
CA ASP A 282 26.96 6.75 12.18
C ASP A 282 25.78 5.88 12.70
N VAL A 283 24.60 6.01 12.10
CA VAL A 283 23.42 5.20 12.45
C VAL A 283 23.26 3.99 11.52
N ARG A 284 22.92 2.82 12.07
CA ARG A 284 22.74 1.57 11.31
C ARG A 284 21.34 1.00 11.55
N ILE A 285 20.57 0.80 10.48
CA ILE A 285 19.22 0.21 10.47
C ILE A 285 19.31 -1.10 9.69
N LEU A 286 19.39 -2.23 10.39
CA LEU A 286 19.81 -3.52 9.83
C LEU A 286 18.77 -4.63 10.04
N ASP A 287 18.44 -5.36 8.98
CA ASP A 287 17.67 -6.62 9.06
C ASP A 287 16.34 -6.51 9.87
N ASN A 288 15.69 -5.35 9.85
CA ASN A 288 14.40 -5.11 10.51
C ASN A 288 13.23 -5.48 9.58
N TYR A 289 12.06 -5.77 10.17
CA TYR A 289 10.81 -5.85 9.44
C TYR A 289 9.95 -4.61 9.72
N ILE A 290 9.89 -3.69 8.75
CA ILE A 290 9.25 -2.39 8.87
C ILE A 290 8.03 -2.40 7.94
N HIS A 291 6.81 -2.35 8.45
CA HIS A 291 5.64 -2.51 7.60
C HIS A 291 4.41 -1.74 8.07
N ASP A 292 3.52 -1.38 7.15
CA ASP A 292 2.22 -0.78 7.44
C ASP A 292 2.29 0.41 8.41
N ASN A 293 3.25 1.31 8.24
CA ASN A 293 3.30 2.56 9.01
C ASN A 293 2.58 3.68 8.24
N ALA A 294 2.80 4.94 8.64
CA ALA A 294 2.13 6.11 8.06
C ALA A 294 0.60 6.12 8.24
N GLN A 295 0.11 5.58 9.37
CA GLN A 295 -1.33 5.42 9.62
C GLN A 295 -2.10 6.75 9.77
N SER A 296 -1.43 7.80 10.26
CA SER A 296 -2.07 9.11 10.52
C SER A 296 -1.86 10.15 9.42
N LYS A 297 -0.85 9.97 8.56
CA LYS A 297 -0.53 10.87 7.43
C LYS A 297 0.50 10.23 6.50
N ALA A 298 0.53 10.69 5.26
CA ALA A 298 1.52 10.26 4.27
C ALA A 298 2.97 10.54 4.73
N ASN A 299 3.79 9.49 4.79
CA ASN A 299 5.22 9.51 5.12
C ASN A 299 5.91 8.34 4.41
N ALA A 300 7.24 8.36 4.32
CA ALA A 300 7.98 7.14 4.00
C ALA A 300 8.02 6.19 5.21
N GLU A 301 8.30 4.90 4.97
CA GLU A 301 8.51 3.91 6.03
C GLU A 301 9.78 4.21 6.85
N VAL A 302 10.84 4.66 6.17
CA VAL A 302 12.09 5.14 6.76
C VAL A 302 12.39 6.55 6.27
N ILE A 303 12.59 7.48 7.20
CA ILE A 303 12.97 8.88 6.91
C ILE A 303 14.37 9.18 7.45
N VAL A 304 15.21 9.78 6.60
CA VAL A 304 16.57 10.20 6.92
C VAL A 304 16.68 11.70 6.63
N GLU A 305 16.89 12.51 7.65
CA GLU A 305 16.90 13.98 7.50
C GLU A 305 17.82 14.66 8.50
N SER A 306 18.20 15.91 8.24
CA SER A 306 19.02 16.72 9.15
C SER A 306 18.14 17.39 10.21
N TYR A 307 18.76 17.97 11.24
CA TYR A 307 18.04 18.68 12.29
C TYR A 307 18.53 20.11 12.45
N ASP A 308 17.62 21.06 12.26
CA ASP A 308 17.86 22.48 12.47
C ASP A 308 17.60 22.88 13.93
N ASP A 309 18.67 23.05 14.72
CA ASP A 309 18.60 23.52 16.12
C ASP A 309 19.11 24.97 16.27
N ARG A 310 19.15 25.75 15.18
CA ARG A 310 19.60 27.16 15.20
C ARG A 310 18.68 28.07 16.01
N ASP A 311 17.40 27.75 16.06
CA ASP A 311 16.43 28.41 16.95
C ASP A 311 16.31 27.71 18.31
N GLY A 312 17.15 26.71 18.57
CA GLY A 312 17.15 25.85 19.74
C GLY A 312 18.32 26.06 20.69
N PRO A 313 18.53 25.13 21.64
CA PRO A 313 19.54 25.26 22.69
C PRO A 313 20.99 25.36 22.20
N SER A 314 21.35 24.72 21.09
CA SER A 314 22.75 24.70 20.61
C SER A 314 23.11 25.79 19.60
N ASP A 315 22.14 26.46 18.97
CA ASP A 315 22.38 27.44 17.88
C ASP A 315 23.09 26.81 16.65
N ASP A 316 22.92 25.50 16.45
CA ASP A 316 23.63 24.72 15.42
C ASP A 316 22.68 24.05 14.41
N TYR A 317 23.23 23.72 13.24
CA TYR A 317 22.58 22.87 12.24
C TYR A 317 23.28 21.51 12.20
N TYR A 318 22.54 20.44 12.50
CA TYR A 318 23.08 19.08 12.56
C TYR A 318 22.75 18.35 11.28
N GLU A 319 23.74 18.26 10.38
CA GLU A 319 23.65 17.41 9.19
C GLU A 319 23.56 15.95 9.60
N THR A 320 22.69 15.18 8.92
CA THR A 320 22.70 13.73 9.05
C THR A 320 23.73 13.12 8.12
N GLN A 321 24.65 12.33 8.68
CA GLN A 321 25.77 11.72 7.95
C GLN A 321 25.94 10.23 8.29
N ASN A 322 26.47 9.46 7.33
CA ASN A 322 26.87 8.05 7.50
C ASN A 322 25.74 7.12 7.99
N VAL A 323 24.53 7.26 7.47
CA VAL A 323 23.41 6.36 7.79
C VAL A 323 23.49 5.11 6.92
N THR A 324 23.40 3.91 7.51
CA THR A 324 23.34 2.64 6.77
C THR A 324 21.96 2.04 6.93
N VAL A 325 21.25 1.80 5.82
CA VAL A 325 19.95 1.10 5.81
C VAL A 325 20.11 -0.18 4.99
N LYS A 326 20.20 -1.34 5.66
CA LYS A 326 20.58 -2.59 4.98
C LYS A 326 19.81 -3.83 5.42
N GLY A 327 19.41 -4.67 4.47
CA GLY A 327 18.85 -6.00 4.77
C GLY A 327 17.42 -5.98 5.32
N ASN A 328 16.78 -4.82 5.40
CA ASN A 328 15.44 -4.68 5.96
C ASN A 328 14.38 -5.19 4.96
N THR A 329 13.27 -5.71 5.49
CA THR A 329 12.04 -5.92 4.73
C THR A 329 11.10 -4.76 5.03
N ILE A 330 10.71 -4.01 4.01
CA ILE A 330 9.94 -2.77 4.10
C ILE A 330 8.66 -2.93 3.27
N VAL A 331 7.49 -2.85 3.90
CA VAL A 331 6.19 -2.99 3.21
C VAL A 331 5.31 -1.80 3.56
N GLY A 332 5.08 -0.91 2.60
CA GLY A 332 4.27 0.30 2.82
C GLY A 332 2.79 0.02 3.05
N SER A 333 2.12 0.97 3.70
CA SER A 333 0.66 1.06 3.77
C SER A 333 0.10 1.85 2.57
N ALA A 334 -1.22 1.98 2.53
CA ALA A 334 -1.90 2.85 1.56
C ALA A 334 -1.43 4.32 1.61
N ASN A 335 -0.80 4.77 2.70
CA ASN A 335 -0.29 6.14 2.87
C ASN A 335 1.24 6.25 2.72
N SER A 336 1.95 5.13 2.57
CA SER A 336 3.42 5.13 2.59
C SER A 336 3.98 5.63 1.27
N THR A 337 4.66 6.79 1.27
CA THR A 337 5.14 7.44 0.04
C THR A 337 6.31 6.71 -0.59
N TYR A 338 7.38 6.49 0.18
CA TYR A 338 8.57 5.75 -0.21
C TYR A 338 8.91 4.68 0.83
N GLY A 339 9.70 3.68 0.45
CA GLY A 339 10.30 2.78 1.43
C GLY A 339 11.31 3.53 2.28
N ILE A 340 12.27 4.18 1.63
CA ILE A 340 13.30 4.98 2.29
C ILE A 340 13.35 6.36 1.61
N GLN A 341 13.32 7.43 2.41
CA GLN A 341 13.39 8.79 1.92
C GLN A 341 14.47 9.58 2.65
N GLU A 342 15.45 10.07 1.91
CA GLU A 342 16.30 11.18 2.34
C GLU A 342 15.63 12.53 2.08
N ARG A 343 15.84 13.50 2.97
CA ARG A 343 15.41 14.88 2.78
C ARG A 343 16.52 15.73 2.21
N ALA A 344 16.18 16.58 1.23
CA ALA A 344 17.09 17.54 0.61
C ALA A 344 17.40 18.73 1.54
N ASP A 345 18.13 18.46 2.62
CA ASP A 345 18.42 19.39 3.70
C ASP A 345 19.90 19.36 4.14
N GLY A 346 20.78 18.77 3.34
CA GLY A 346 22.19 18.56 3.71
C GLY A 346 22.47 17.19 4.30
N THR A 347 21.45 16.35 4.46
CA THR A 347 21.62 14.90 4.68
C THR A 347 22.46 14.29 3.57
N ASP A 348 23.49 13.52 3.94
CA ASP A 348 24.43 12.95 2.98
C ASP A 348 25.08 11.65 3.49
N TYR A 349 25.79 10.93 2.62
CA TYR A 349 26.50 9.68 2.93
C TYR A 349 25.60 8.56 3.46
N THR A 350 24.33 8.51 3.03
CA THR A 350 23.49 7.35 3.35
C THR A 350 23.81 6.20 2.41
N SER A 351 24.03 5.02 2.96
CA SER A 351 24.24 3.78 2.20
C SER A 351 23.04 2.86 2.35
N ILE A 352 22.31 2.69 1.25
CA ILE A 352 21.11 1.86 1.17
C ILE A 352 21.46 0.60 0.39
N GLY A 353 21.25 -0.57 1.00
CA GLY A 353 21.71 -1.84 0.44
C GLY A 353 20.80 -3.01 0.75
N ASN A 354 20.52 -3.88 -0.22
CA ASN A 354 19.89 -5.19 0.04
C ASN A 354 18.56 -5.15 0.83
N ASN A 355 17.79 -4.07 0.75
CA ASN A 355 16.46 -4.00 1.36
C ASN A 355 15.43 -4.58 0.38
N SER A 356 14.42 -5.28 0.89
CA SER A 356 13.24 -5.67 0.12
C SER A 356 12.15 -4.65 0.39
N VAL A 357 11.70 -3.91 -0.63
CA VAL A 357 10.73 -2.82 -0.48
C VAL A 357 9.52 -3.07 -1.37
N SER A 358 8.31 -2.93 -0.84
CA SER A 358 7.05 -3.08 -1.59
C SER A 358 5.94 -2.23 -0.98
N GLY A 359 4.79 -2.09 -1.67
CA GLY A 359 3.58 -1.46 -1.10
C GLY A 359 3.67 0.05 -0.91
N THR A 360 4.55 0.75 -1.62
CA THR A 360 4.73 2.21 -1.50
C THR A 360 4.12 2.96 -2.69
N GLN A 361 3.69 4.20 -2.48
CA GLN A 361 2.97 5.00 -3.48
C GLN A 361 3.86 5.52 -4.61
N ARG A 362 5.10 5.90 -4.30
CA ARG A 362 5.98 6.64 -5.22
C ARG A 362 7.19 5.85 -5.68
N GLY A 363 7.80 5.07 -4.81
CA GLY A 363 9.00 4.31 -5.15
C GLY A 363 9.66 3.65 -3.95
N ILE A 364 10.77 2.97 -4.22
CA ILE A 364 11.49 2.24 -3.18
C ILE A 364 12.42 3.16 -2.37
N VAL A 365 13.05 4.11 -3.04
CA VAL A 365 14.06 5.00 -2.48
C VAL A 365 13.99 6.39 -3.12
N GLN A 366 14.20 7.41 -2.29
CA GLN A 366 14.57 8.76 -2.73
C GLN A 366 15.86 9.16 -2.03
N LEU A 367 16.90 9.48 -2.80
CA LEU A 367 18.15 10.01 -2.29
C LEU A 367 18.23 11.52 -2.52
N SER A 368 18.95 12.22 -1.65
CA SER A 368 19.21 13.66 -1.79
C SER A 368 20.65 14.07 -1.51
N GLY A 369 21.42 13.20 -0.85
CA GLY A 369 22.83 13.42 -0.56
C GLY A 369 23.73 13.16 -1.76
N THR A 370 24.68 14.06 -2.02
CA THR A 370 25.64 13.94 -3.15
C THR A 370 26.57 12.73 -3.06
N ASN A 371 26.71 12.13 -1.88
CA ASN A 371 27.53 10.96 -1.63
C ASN A 371 26.69 9.78 -1.12
N SER A 372 25.36 9.91 -1.13
CA SER A 372 24.46 8.81 -0.82
C SER A 372 24.47 7.78 -1.96
N THR A 373 24.25 6.52 -1.59
CA THR A 373 24.39 5.37 -2.50
C THR A 373 23.23 4.41 -2.32
N PHE A 374 22.77 3.82 -3.43
CA PHE A 374 21.75 2.78 -3.43
C PHE A 374 22.23 1.51 -4.16
N SER A 375 21.89 0.35 -3.59
CA SER A 375 22.04 -0.98 -4.20
C SER A 375 20.91 -1.90 -3.74
N GLY A 376 20.16 -2.49 -4.66
CA GLY A 376 18.97 -3.29 -4.33
C GLY A 376 19.15 -4.82 -4.38
N ARG A 377 18.04 -5.53 -4.15
CA ARG A 377 17.85 -6.97 -4.42
C ARG A 377 16.55 -7.14 -5.21
N SER A 378 16.47 -8.21 -6.00
CA SER A 378 15.31 -8.55 -6.84
C SER A 378 14.00 -8.62 -6.03
N GLY A 379 12.95 -7.99 -6.56
CA GLY A 379 11.58 -8.00 -6.04
C GLY A 379 10.66 -7.17 -6.94
N ASP A 380 9.75 -7.87 -7.61
CA ASP A 380 8.91 -7.51 -8.77
C ASP A 380 8.26 -6.10 -8.88
N ALA A 381 8.06 -5.67 -10.14
CA ALA A 381 7.67 -4.37 -10.72
C ALA A 381 8.82 -3.36 -10.87
N TYR A 382 8.76 -2.53 -11.94
CA TYR A 382 9.69 -1.42 -12.18
C TYR A 382 10.02 -0.69 -10.88
N GLN A 383 11.24 -0.82 -10.39
CA GLN A 383 11.61 -0.12 -9.17
C GLN A 383 11.90 1.33 -9.53
N PHE A 384 11.09 2.25 -9.00
CA PHE A 384 11.38 3.68 -9.14
C PHE A 384 12.48 4.07 -8.14
N ILE A 385 13.65 4.39 -8.71
CA ILE A 385 14.83 4.89 -8.01
C ILE A 385 15.03 6.32 -8.49
N ASP A 386 14.83 7.28 -7.58
CA ASP A 386 14.93 8.71 -7.87
C ASP A 386 16.14 9.31 -7.17
N GLY A 387 17.02 9.88 -7.98
CA GLY A 387 18.13 10.71 -7.59
C GLY A 387 17.70 12.14 -7.31
N SER A 388 18.69 13.00 -7.19
CA SER A 388 18.55 14.32 -6.62
C SER A 388 18.98 15.43 -7.58
N THR A 389 19.39 16.57 -7.04
CA THR A 389 20.07 17.61 -7.82
C THR A 389 21.61 17.56 -7.66
N GLY A 390 22.13 16.55 -6.97
CA GLY A 390 23.55 16.29 -6.75
C GLY A 390 24.12 15.27 -7.73
N ASN A 391 25.38 14.87 -7.56
CA ASN A 391 25.94 13.78 -8.36
C ASN A 391 25.62 12.44 -7.68
N ASP A 392 24.73 11.65 -8.23
CA ASP A 392 24.24 10.44 -7.59
C ASP A 392 24.95 9.17 -8.11
N LEU A 393 25.15 8.18 -7.23
CA LEU A 393 25.59 6.82 -7.59
C LEU A 393 24.44 5.84 -7.36
N LEU A 394 23.72 5.53 -8.44
CA LEU A 394 22.52 4.70 -8.42
C LEU A 394 22.83 3.38 -9.11
N THR A 395 22.68 2.28 -8.38
CA THR A 395 22.69 0.93 -8.97
C THR A 395 21.32 0.32 -8.75
N GLY A 396 20.69 -0.05 -9.85
CA GLY A 396 19.46 -0.80 -9.91
C GLY A 396 19.58 -2.20 -9.32
N THR A 397 18.74 -3.08 -9.80
CA THR A 397 18.52 -4.42 -9.31
C THR A 397 18.54 -5.40 -10.47
N PRO A 398 18.57 -6.72 -10.21
CA PRO A 398 18.50 -7.71 -11.28
C PRO A 398 17.12 -7.86 -11.96
N ILE A 399 16.21 -6.89 -11.82
CA ILE A 399 14.92 -6.81 -12.51
C ILE A 399 14.77 -5.44 -13.18
N ALA A 400 13.76 -5.28 -14.03
CA ALA A 400 13.48 -4.00 -14.69
C ALA A 400 13.31 -2.86 -13.67
N ASP A 401 14.03 -1.76 -13.86
CA ASP A 401 14.01 -0.57 -13.01
C ASP A 401 13.67 0.70 -13.80
N LEU A 402 13.17 1.73 -13.10
CA LEU A 402 13.13 3.10 -13.60
C LEU A 402 14.09 3.93 -12.72
N ILE A 403 15.26 4.24 -13.28
CA ILE A 403 16.30 4.99 -12.59
C ILE A 403 16.32 6.41 -13.18
N VAL A 404 16.03 7.40 -12.34
CA VAL A 404 16.11 8.82 -12.68
C VAL A 404 17.25 9.44 -11.88
N GLY A 405 18.28 9.97 -12.56
CA GLY A 405 19.43 10.64 -11.93
C GLY A 405 19.08 12.02 -11.40
N GLY A 406 18.34 12.80 -12.21
CA GLY A 406 17.85 14.11 -11.83
C GLY A 406 18.71 15.23 -12.40
N SER A 407 19.40 16.01 -11.58
CA SER A 407 20.41 16.97 -12.08
C SER A 407 21.73 16.65 -11.42
N GLY A 408 22.85 16.68 -12.13
CA GLY A 408 24.10 16.20 -11.56
C GLY A 408 25.05 15.68 -12.62
N ASN A 409 26.18 15.13 -12.22
CA ASN A 409 26.93 14.20 -13.07
C ASN A 409 26.75 12.82 -12.46
N ASP A 410 25.69 12.14 -12.87
CA ASP A 410 25.20 10.95 -12.21
C ASP A 410 25.86 9.71 -12.80
N THR A 411 25.96 8.66 -11.99
CA THR A 411 26.40 7.34 -12.44
C THR A 411 25.28 6.35 -12.15
N LEU A 412 24.59 5.94 -13.22
CA LEU A 412 23.46 5.03 -13.18
C LEU A 412 23.88 3.68 -13.77
N SER A 413 23.48 2.60 -13.12
CA SER A 413 23.65 1.23 -13.59
C SER A 413 22.35 0.47 -13.40
N GLY A 414 21.76 -0.08 -14.46
CA GLY A 414 20.54 -0.91 -14.39
C GLY A 414 20.78 -2.26 -13.72
N ASP A 415 21.95 -2.88 -13.98
CA ASP A 415 22.33 -4.24 -13.55
C ASP A 415 21.81 -5.33 -14.48
N ALA A 416 20.68 -5.98 -14.18
CA ALA A 416 20.08 -6.93 -15.10
C ALA A 416 18.57 -6.69 -15.14
N GLY A 417 17.89 -6.98 -16.24
CA GLY A 417 16.50 -6.59 -16.41
C GLY A 417 16.33 -5.68 -17.61
N ASN A 418 15.10 -5.25 -17.86
CA ASN A 418 14.82 -4.32 -18.96
C ASN A 418 14.64 -2.94 -18.36
N ASP A 419 15.74 -2.21 -18.21
CA ASP A 419 15.78 -1.02 -17.39
C ASP A 419 15.46 0.24 -18.20
N VAL A 420 14.91 1.24 -17.52
CA VAL A 420 14.74 2.59 -18.05
C VAL A 420 15.65 3.53 -17.27
N LEU A 421 16.66 4.07 -17.95
CA LEU A 421 17.62 5.00 -17.35
C LEU A 421 17.41 6.40 -17.93
N GLU A 422 17.14 7.36 -17.05
CA GLU A 422 17.06 8.78 -17.35
C GLU A 422 18.11 9.52 -16.51
N GLY A 423 19.26 9.88 -17.12
CA GLY A 423 20.31 10.63 -16.42
C GLY A 423 19.82 11.98 -15.94
N GLY A 424 19.07 12.67 -16.80
CA GLY A 424 18.57 14.02 -16.52
C GLY A 424 19.58 15.08 -16.92
N ALA A 425 19.73 16.13 -16.13
CA ALA A 425 20.56 17.28 -16.50
C ALA A 425 22.00 17.15 -15.99
N GLY A 426 22.95 17.02 -16.92
CA GLY A 426 24.37 17.23 -16.65
C GLY A 426 25.25 16.34 -17.51
N SER A 427 26.29 15.72 -16.95
CA SER A 427 27.17 14.83 -17.72
C SER A 427 27.17 13.46 -17.08
N ASP A 428 26.21 12.65 -17.50
CA ASP A 428 25.87 11.40 -16.84
C ASP A 428 26.56 10.20 -17.48
N ARG A 429 26.72 9.15 -16.67
CA ARG A 429 27.30 7.87 -17.05
C ARG A 429 26.27 6.80 -16.85
N LEU A 430 25.75 6.25 -17.94
CA LEU A 430 24.66 5.29 -17.94
C LEU A 430 25.19 3.91 -18.37
N THR A 431 24.84 2.88 -17.61
CA THR A 431 25.14 1.48 -17.90
C THR A 431 23.83 0.72 -17.83
N GLY A 432 23.37 0.11 -18.92
CA GLY A 432 22.12 -0.66 -18.93
C GLY A 432 22.31 -1.97 -18.18
N GLY A 433 23.32 -2.74 -18.58
CA GLY A 433 23.63 -4.04 -18.03
C GLY A 433 23.12 -5.17 -18.93
N GLU A 434 22.58 -6.23 -18.33
CA GLU A 434 22.03 -7.37 -19.08
C GLU A 434 20.52 -7.24 -19.27
N GLY A 435 20.05 -7.12 -20.51
CA GLY A 435 18.63 -7.13 -20.84
C GLY A 435 18.35 -6.26 -22.05
N ALA A 436 17.10 -5.83 -22.21
CA ALA A 436 16.70 -4.88 -23.24
C ALA A 436 16.41 -3.53 -22.60
N ASP A 437 17.42 -2.67 -22.57
CA ASP A 437 17.36 -1.41 -21.82
C ASP A 437 16.91 -0.22 -22.68
N ILE A 438 16.36 0.79 -22.02
CA ILE A 438 15.92 2.05 -22.62
C ILE A 438 16.65 3.21 -21.94
N PHE A 439 17.49 3.89 -22.71
CA PHE A 439 18.10 5.15 -22.29
C PHE A 439 17.22 6.32 -22.76
N ARG A 440 16.58 7.02 -21.83
CA ARG A 440 15.57 8.05 -22.14
C ARG A 440 16.16 9.46 -22.03
N PHE A 441 15.85 10.28 -23.04
CA PHE A 441 16.18 11.70 -23.08
C PHE A 441 14.91 12.51 -23.38
N THR A 442 14.49 13.33 -22.42
CA THR A 442 13.20 14.04 -22.49
C THR A 442 13.37 15.47 -22.98
N ALA A 443 14.56 16.06 -22.85
CA ALA A 443 14.89 17.40 -23.33
C ALA A 443 16.33 17.53 -23.85
N VAL A 444 16.58 18.54 -24.69
CA VAL A 444 17.94 18.84 -25.19
C VAL A 444 18.87 19.28 -24.06
N SER A 445 18.33 19.72 -22.91
CA SER A 445 19.10 20.00 -21.69
C SER A 445 19.86 18.79 -21.16
N ASP A 446 19.39 17.59 -21.46
CA ASP A 446 19.82 16.38 -20.78
C ASP A 446 21.21 16.00 -21.28
N SER A 447 21.41 16.03 -22.61
CA SER A 447 22.71 15.71 -23.22
C SER A 447 23.06 16.65 -24.38
N TYR A 448 23.99 17.59 -24.17
CA TYR A 448 24.33 18.60 -25.17
C TYR A 448 25.78 19.08 -25.18
N TYR A 449 26.12 19.80 -26.25
CA TYR A 449 27.32 20.63 -26.31
C TYR A 449 27.00 22.05 -26.80
N THR A 450 27.88 22.98 -26.44
CA THR A 450 27.91 24.36 -26.93
C THR A 450 29.28 24.66 -27.54
N ALA A 451 29.49 25.89 -28.00
CA ALA A 451 30.80 26.32 -28.49
C ALA A 451 31.89 26.34 -27.38
N SER A 452 31.51 26.30 -26.10
CA SER A 452 32.42 26.49 -24.96
C SER A 452 32.39 25.39 -23.89
N SER A 453 31.40 24.51 -23.89
CA SER A 453 31.25 23.42 -22.91
C SER A 453 30.55 22.21 -23.54
N SER A 454 30.78 21.03 -22.97
CA SER A 454 30.05 19.80 -23.29
C SER A 454 29.58 19.19 -21.99
N VAL A 455 28.30 18.87 -21.90
CA VAL A 455 27.64 18.13 -20.83
C VAL A 455 26.84 17.04 -21.55
N ALA A 456 27.60 16.16 -22.19
CA ALA A 456 27.05 15.15 -23.07
C ALA A 456 27.16 13.83 -22.34
N ASP A 457 26.05 13.14 -22.23
CA ASP A 457 25.97 11.89 -21.52
C ASP A 457 26.68 10.79 -22.27
N GLN A 458 27.05 9.77 -21.51
CA GLN A 458 27.81 8.63 -21.98
C GLN A 458 27.13 7.33 -21.59
N ILE A 459 26.65 6.59 -22.60
CA ILE A 459 26.20 5.21 -22.44
C ILE A 459 27.40 4.30 -22.63
N LEU A 460 27.65 3.43 -21.65
CA LEU A 460 28.91 2.71 -21.51
C LEU A 460 28.92 1.31 -22.14
N ASP A 461 27.77 0.67 -22.31
CA ASP A 461 27.65 -0.75 -22.65
C ASP A 461 26.56 -1.09 -23.68
N PHE A 462 26.02 -0.09 -24.37
CA PHE A 462 24.93 -0.22 -25.36
C PHE A 462 25.01 -1.48 -26.25
N ASP A 463 24.07 -2.41 -26.11
CA ASP A 463 23.87 -3.55 -27.00
C ASP A 463 22.84 -3.24 -28.08
N ALA A 464 23.33 -2.87 -29.27
CA ALA A 464 22.47 -2.60 -30.43
C ALA A 464 21.58 -3.78 -30.89
N SER A 465 21.68 -4.97 -30.28
CA SER A 465 20.77 -6.10 -30.55
C SER A 465 19.49 -6.04 -29.73
N ASN A 466 19.52 -5.40 -28.55
CA ASN A 466 18.45 -5.42 -27.55
C ASN A 466 18.08 -4.01 -27.05
N ASP A 467 19.07 -3.14 -26.87
CA ASP A 467 18.90 -1.83 -26.27
C ASP A 467 18.33 -0.79 -27.22
N ARG A 468 17.66 0.18 -26.63
CA ARG A 468 17.02 1.29 -27.30
C ARG A 468 17.37 2.63 -26.65
N ILE A 469 17.33 3.68 -27.45
CA ILE A 469 17.45 5.06 -27.00
C ILE A 469 16.13 5.76 -27.33
N ASP A 470 15.43 6.21 -26.30
CA ASP A 470 14.18 6.94 -26.43
C ASP A 470 14.46 8.44 -26.60
N LEU A 471 14.16 8.94 -27.79
CA LEU A 471 14.37 10.33 -28.21
C LEU A 471 13.05 11.03 -28.56
N THR A 472 11.91 10.42 -28.19
CA THR A 472 10.57 10.89 -28.57
C THR A 472 10.30 12.32 -28.09
N GLY A 473 10.81 12.68 -26.91
CA GLY A 473 10.70 14.02 -26.32
C GLY A 473 11.47 15.11 -27.06
N LEU A 474 12.46 14.75 -27.89
CA LEU A 474 13.36 15.71 -28.54
C LEU A 474 12.86 16.22 -29.91
N GLY A 475 11.84 15.56 -30.48
CA GLY A 475 11.23 15.98 -31.75
C GLY A 475 12.04 15.68 -33.01
N PHE A 476 13.05 14.81 -32.93
CA PHE A 476 13.76 14.31 -34.11
C PHE A 476 12.89 13.34 -34.92
N THR A 477 13.12 13.30 -36.23
CA THR A 477 12.33 12.52 -37.19
C THR A 477 13.06 11.30 -37.75
N GLY A 478 14.34 11.11 -37.38
CA GLY A 478 15.15 9.99 -37.84
C GLY A 478 16.64 10.28 -37.88
N LEU A 479 17.40 9.32 -38.43
CA LEU A 479 18.82 9.47 -38.74
C LEU A 479 19.06 10.21 -40.07
N GLY A 480 20.15 10.99 -40.14
CA GLY A 480 20.48 11.80 -41.31
C GLY A 480 21.84 12.48 -41.23
N ASP A 481 21.95 13.68 -41.78
CA ASP A 481 23.19 14.47 -41.81
C ASP A 481 23.32 15.43 -40.62
N GLY A 482 22.39 15.37 -39.66
CA GLY A 482 22.37 16.23 -38.48
C GLY A 482 21.66 17.56 -38.69
N TYR A 483 21.01 17.78 -39.84
CA TYR A 483 20.19 18.95 -40.15
C TYR A 483 18.73 18.56 -40.44
N GLY A 484 17.82 19.54 -40.40
CA GLY A 484 16.42 19.34 -40.75
C GLY A 484 15.67 18.41 -39.80
N GLY A 485 16.00 18.43 -38.51
CA GLY A 485 15.38 17.56 -37.50
C GLY A 485 15.83 16.10 -37.56
N THR A 486 17.04 15.83 -38.07
CA THR A 486 17.67 14.49 -38.10
C THR A 486 18.94 14.42 -37.24
N LEU A 487 19.38 13.23 -36.88
CA LEU A 487 20.63 12.99 -36.14
C LEU A 487 21.73 12.37 -37.01
N ALA A 488 22.93 12.94 -36.95
CA ALA A 488 24.13 12.37 -37.56
C ALA A 488 24.77 11.32 -36.65
N VAL A 489 25.18 10.18 -37.23
CA VAL A 489 25.92 9.11 -36.54
C VAL A 489 27.39 9.16 -36.93
N LEU A 490 28.29 9.43 -35.98
CA LEU A 490 29.71 9.69 -36.23
C LEU A 490 30.60 8.86 -35.31
N ALA A 491 31.65 8.22 -35.83
CA ALA A 491 32.68 7.62 -34.98
C ALA A 491 33.79 8.63 -34.65
N ASN A 492 34.40 8.48 -33.47
CA ASN A 492 35.65 9.20 -33.15
C ASN A 492 36.84 8.65 -33.96
N SER A 493 37.98 9.36 -33.92
CA SER A 493 39.11 9.08 -34.83
C SER A 493 39.78 7.72 -34.65
N ASP A 494 39.69 7.12 -33.46
CA ASP A 494 40.21 5.78 -33.18
C ASP A 494 39.12 4.68 -33.26
N GLY A 495 37.86 5.08 -33.51
CA GLY A 495 36.71 4.17 -33.62
C GLY A 495 36.28 3.54 -32.29
N SER A 496 36.71 4.07 -31.14
CA SER A 496 36.28 3.58 -29.83
C SER A 496 34.93 4.11 -29.37
N ARG A 497 34.39 5.17 -30.01
CA ARG A 497 33.11 5.80 -29.62
C ARG A 497 32.28 6.22 -30.82
N THR A 498 30.97 6.25 -30.61
CA THR A 498 29.96 6.76 -31.55
C THR A 498 29.27 7.99 -30.94
N TYR A 499 29.00 8.99 -31.77
CA TYR A 499 28.24 10.18 -31.40
C TYR A 499 26.95 10.24 -32.22
N LEU A 500 25.84 10.47 -31.53
CA LEU A 500 24.57 10.91 -32.12
C LEU A 500 24.49 12.43 -31.97
N ARG A 501 24.42 13.18 -33.07
CA ARG A 501 24.50 14.65 -33.02
C ARG A 501 23.47 15.36 -33.90
N SER A 502 22.89 16.42 -33.35
CA SER A 502 22.25 17.48 -34.12
C SER A 502 23.23 18.64 -34.34
N TYR A 503 23.23 19.21 -35.53
CA TYR A 503 23.94 20.45 -35.85
C TYR A 503 23.04 21.68 -35.83
N GLU A 504 21.79 21.51 -35.40
CA GLU A 504 20.83 22.57 -35.20
C GLU A 504 20.76 22.91 -33.72
N LYS A 505 20.84 24.21 -33.43
CA LYS A 505 20.78 24.71 -32.05
C LYS A 505 19.34 24.90 -31.61
N ASP A 506 19.07 24.64 -30.35
CA ASP A 506 17.81 25.02 -29.71
C ASP A 506 17.74 26.53 -29.42
N ALA A 507 16.68 26.96 -28.73
CA ALA A 507 16.45 28.36 -28.35
C ALA A 507 17.57 28.93 -27.45
N ASP A 508 18.22 28.07 -26.65
CA ASP A 508 19.27 28.42 -25.70
C ASP A 508 20.69 28.29 -26.30
N GLY A 509 20.79 27.87 -27.56
CA GLY A 509 22.06 27.75 -28.29
C GLY A 509 22.80 26.43 -28.08
N ARG A 510 22.11 25.39 -27.57
CA ARG A 510 22.62 24.05 -27.32
C ARG A 510 22.43 23.16 -28.54
N TYR A 511 23.40 22.28 -28.78
CA TYR A 511 23.32 21.21 -29.78
C TYR A 511 23.20 19.88 -29.07
N PHE A 512 22.16 19.10 -29.38
CA PHE A 512 22.03 17.75 -28.82
C PHE A 512 23.22 16.88 -29.24
N SER A 513 23.81 16.19 -28.28
CA SER A 513 24.88 15.22 -28.54
C SER A 513 24.88 14.14 -27.48
N LEU A 514 24.79 12.88 -27.88
CA LEU A 514 24.91 11.71 -27.02
C LEU A 514 26.15 10.89 -27.42
N THR A 515 26.86 10.33 -26.44
CA THR A 515 28.04 9.48 -26.67
C THR A 515 27.75 8.02 -26.31
N LEU A 516 28.09 7.10 -27.21
CA LEU A 516 28.06 5.66 -26.97
C LEU A 516 29.51 5.12 -26.99
N ASP A 517 29.88 4.32 -26.00
CA ASP A 517 31.14 3.57 -26.04
C ASP A 517 31.02 2.38 -27.00
N GLY A 518 31.89 2.34 -28.02
CA GLY A 518 31.82 1.40 -29.14
C GLY A 518 31.58 2.07 -30.50
N ASN A 519 31.78 1.31 -31.58
CA ASN A 519 31.51 1.77 -32.95
C ASN A 519 30.21 1.17 -33.49
N PHE A 520 29.20 2.02 -33.61
CA PHE A 520 27.87 1.69 -34.10
C PHE A 520 27.53 2.39 -35.43
N VAL A 521 28.52 3.01 -36.10
CA VAL A 521 28.29 3.65 -37.40
C VAL A 521 27.81 2.60 -38.42
N GLY A 522 26.63 2.83 -38.99
CA GLY A 522 25.99 1.90 -39.93
C GLY A 522 25.40 0.65 -39.26
N ARG A 523 25.33 0.62 -37.92
CA ARG A 523 24.73 -0.46 -37.12
C ARG A 523 23.53 0.01 -36.28
N LEU A 524 23.28 1.32 -36.22
CA LEU A 524 22.07 1.88 -35.62
C LEU A 524 21.02 2.09 -36.70
N ASP A 525 19.79 1.70 -36.40
CA ASP A 525 18.61 1.97 -37.20
C ASP A 525 17.39 2.28 -36.32
N ASP A 526 16.21 2.31 -36.93
CA ASP A 526 14.95 2.65 -36.26
C ASP A 526 14.51 1.61 -35.20
N SER A 527 15.17 0.44 -35.12
CA SER A 527 14.95 -0.51 -34.03
C SER A 527 15.72 -0.16 -32.75
N ASN A 528 16.82 0.62 -32.87
CA ASN A 528 17.63 1.10 -31.75
C ASN A 528 17.24 2.50 -31.29
N LEU A 529 16.62 3.31 -32.14
CA LEU A 529 16.33 4.71 -31.87
C LEU A 529 14.83 4.97 -32.03
N VAL A 530 14.18 5.38 -30.95
CA VAL A 530 12.74 5.64 -30.95
C VAL A 530 12.48 7.11 -31.31
N PHE A 531 11.90 7.33 -32.50
CA PHE A 531 11.44 8.63 -33.02
C PHE A 531 9.89 8.67 -33.12
N ARG A 532 9.26 9.81 -33.47
CA ARG A 532 7.78 9.93 -33.58
C ARG A 532 7.13 8.96 -34.63
N HIS A 533 5.96 8.38 -34.30
CA HIS A 533 5.25 7.27 -35.01
C HIS A 533 4.59 7.60 -36.38
N LYS A 534 4.25 6.54 -37.16
CA LYS A 534 3.63 6.56 -38.51
C LYS A 534 2.10 6.34 -38.45
N THR A 535 1.32 7.08 -39.25
CA THR A 535 -0.17 6.99 -39.32
C THR A 535 -0.70 6.19 -40.52
N ILE A 536 -1.66 5.30 -40.30
CA ILE A 536 -2.48 4.53 -41.25
C ILE A 536 -3.93 5.05 -41.12
N ALA A 537 -4.55 5.50 -42.23
CA ALA A 537 -5.89 6.08 -42.22
C ALA A 537 -6.84 5.38 -43.20
N GLY A 538 -8.09 5.18 -42.77
CA GLY A 538 -9.23 4.66 -43.52
C GLY A 538 -9.95 5.74 -44.34
N THR A 539 -11.18 5.43 -44.75
CA THR A 539 -12.01 6.23 -45.66
C THR A 539 -13.27 6.75 -44.97
N GLU A 540 -14.34 7.02 -45.73
CA GLU A 540 -15.63 7.52 -45.20
C GLU A 540 -16.70 6.40 -45.13
N GLY A 541 -16.31 5.12 -45.29
CA GLY A 541 -17.23 4.00 -45.09
C GLY A 541 -16.50 2.78 -44.53
N ASP A 542 -17.27 1.75 -44.19
CA ASP A 542 -16.84 0.58 -43.42
C ASP A 542 -15.50 -0.03 -43.89
N ASP A 543 -14.46 0.18 -43.09
CA ASP A 543 -13.08 -0.20 -43.37
C ASP A 543 -12.59 -1.29 -42.40
N SER A 544 -11.59 -2.05 -42.86
CA SER A 544 -10.88 -3.02 -42.03
C SER A 544 -9.39 -2.69 -42.05
N LEU A 545 -8.90 -2.18 -40.93
CA LEU A 545 -7.52 -1.75 -40.75
C LEU A 545 -6.80 -2.72 -39.83
N THR A 546 -5.59 -3.11 -40.24
CA THR A 546 -4.73 -3.99 -39.44
C THR A 546 -3.32 -3.41 -39.43
N GLY A 547 -2.81 -3.13 -38.24
CA GLY A 547 -1.43 -2.73 -38.03
C GLY A 547 -0.49 -3.93 -38.10
N ASN A 548 0.77 -3.71 -37.73
CA ASN A 548 1.80 -4.74 -37.74
C ASN A 548 2.42 -4.94 -36.36
N ALA A 549 3.75 -5.00 -36.26
CA ALA A 549 4.45 -5.25 -35.01
C ALA A 549 5.14 -3.99 -34.46
N MET A 550 4.86 -2.84 -35.06
CA MET A 550 5.45 -1.54 -34.74
C MET A 550 4.38 -0.66 -34.10
N ALA A 551 4.79 0.30 -33.28
CA ALA A 551 3.90 1.35 -32.77
C ALA A 551 3.38 2.23 -33.92
N GLU A 552 2.06 2.19 -34.14
CA GLU A 552 1.35 2.81 -35.25
C GLU A 552 0.16 3.65 -34.76
N ILE A 553 -0.32 4.55 -35.63
CA ILE A 553 -1.58 5.26 -35.41
C ILE A 553 -2.57 4.77 -36.47
N LEU A 554 -3.65 4.12 -36.07
CA LEU A 554 -4.74 3.67 -36.94
C LEU A 554 -5.94 4.61 -36.76
N ASP A 555 -6.48 5.12 -37.87
CA ASP A 555 -7.61 6.06 -37.88
C ASP A 555 -8.67 5.54 -38.87
N GLY A 556 -9.82 5.07 -38.38
CA GLY A 556 -10.91 4.44 -39.16
C GLY A 556 -11.61 5.45 -40.06
N GLY A 557 -12.04 6.55 -39.47
CA GLY A 557 -12.60 7.69 -40.18
C GLY A 557 -14.10 7.79 -39.97
N SER A 558 -14.91 7.43 -40.96
CA SER A 558 -16.36 7.36 -40.79
C SER A 558 -16.86 6.05 -41.41
N GLY A 559 -17.97 5.52 -40.90
CA GLY A 559 -18.43 4.17 -41.24
C GLY A 559 -18.31 3.25 -40.03
N ASN A 560 -18.79 2.01 -40.16
CA ASN A 560 -18.64 1.01 -39.09
C ASN A 560 -17.36 0.22 -39.35
N ASP A 561 -16.29 0.60 -38.66
CA ASP A 561 -14.93 0.17 -38.94
C ASP A 561 -14.47 -0.96 -38.01
N SER A 562 -13.50 -1.74 -38.49
CA SER A 562 -12.82 -2.77 -37.69
C SER A 562 -11.32 -2.52 -37.68
N LEU A 563 -10.79 -2.13 -36.51
CA LEU A 563 -9.39 -1.78 -36.30
C LEU A 563 -8.72 -2.84 -35.41
N ALA A 564 -7.57 -3.34 -35.88
CA ALA A 564 -6.69 -4.21 -35.10
C ALA A 564 -5.26 -3.65 -35.10
N GLY A 565 -4.71 -3.26 -33.95
CA GLY A 565 -3.37 -2.68 -33.83
C GLY A 565 -2.27 -3.70 -34.13
N GLY A 566 -2.36 -4.87 -33.52
CA GLY A 566 -1.46 -5.99 -33.79
C GLY A 566 -0.48 -6.19 -32.64
N LEU A 567 0.82 -5.96 -32.87
CA LEU A 567 1.80 -5.88 -31.79
C LEU A 567 2.41 -4.47 -31.78
N GLY A 568 2.83 -4.00 -30.60
CA GLY A 568 3.41 -2.67 -30.44
C GLY A 568 2.47 -1.76 -29.65
N ASN A 569 2.92 -0.55 -29.34
CA ASN A 569 2.11 0.41 -28.58
C ASN A 569 1.40 1.36 -29.56
N ASP A 570 0.17 1.03 -29.89
CA ASP A 570 -0.61 1.64 -30.94
C ASP A 570 -1.57 2.72 -30.43
N VAL A 571 -2.03 3.56 -31.36
CA VAL A 571 -3.13 4.51 -31.13
C VAL A 571 -4.22 4.21 -32.15
N LEU A 572 -5.35 3.68 -31.70
CA LEU A 572 -6.50 3.37 -32.55
C LEU A 572 -7.60 4.42 -32.33
N ARG A 573 -8.19 4.88 -33.43
CA ARG A 573 -9.33 5.80 -33.47
C ARG A 573 -10.38 5.25 -34.41
N GLY A 574 -11.56 4.89 -33.89
CA GLY A 574 -12.70 4.43 -34.70
C GLY A 574 -13.22 5.56 -35.58
N GLY A 575 -13.76 6.59 -34.96
CA GLY A 575 -14.20 7.80 -35.63
C GLY A 575 -15.70 8.01 -35.49
N ALA A 576 -16.47 7.85 -36.55
CA ALA A 576 -17.92 8.00 -36.50
C ALA A 576 -18.61 6.78 -37.12
N GLY A 577 -19.50 6.14 -36.38
CA GLY A 577 -20.12 4.85 -36.73
C GLY A 577 -19.99 3.88 -35.55
N ASP A 578 -20.55 2.68 -35.69
CA ASP A 578 -20.42 1.66 -34.66
C ASP A 578 -19.16 0.83 -34.93
N ASP A 579 -18.09 1.08 -34.19
CA ASP A 579 -16.75 0.58 -34.47
C ASP A 579 -16.33 -0.60 -33.57
N ILE A 580 -15.39 -1.40 -34.06
CA ILE A 580 -14.77 -2.50 -33.30
C ILE A 580 -13.26 -2.27 -33.23
N LEU A 581 -12.76 -2.05 -32.01
CA LEU A 581 -11.35 -1.78 -31.74
C LEU A 581 -10.71 -2.93 -30.94
N ASN A 582 -9.59 -3.44 -31.45
CA ASN A 582 -8.71 -4.37 -30.75
C ASN A 582 -7.28 -3.83 -30.79
N GLY A 583 -6.74 -3.42 -29.63
CA GLY A 583 -5.35 -2.94 -29.54
C GLY A 583 -4.36 -4.02 -29.97
N GLY A 584 -4.51 -5.21 -29.41
CA GLY A 584 -3.62 -6.34 -29.64
C GLY A 584 -2.61 -6.43 -28.50
N LEU A 585 -1.35 -6.77 -28.78
CA LEU A 585 -0.31 -6.85 -27.76
C LEU A 585 0.46 -5.54 -27.68
N GLY A 586 0.54 -4.95 -26.50
CA GLY A 586 1.33 -3.77 -26.25
C GLY A 586 0.60 -2.86 -25.30
N ARG A 587 1.00 -1.58 -25.24
CA ARG A 587 0.28 -0.57 -24.48
C ARG A 587 -0.41 0.37 -25.46
N ASP A 588 -1.69 0.13 -25.67
CA ASP A 588 -2.46 0.80 -26.69
C ASP A 588 -3.34 1.91 -26.12
N GLN A 589 -3.63 2.88 -26.97
CA GLN A 589 -4.62 3.93 -26.70
C GLN A 589 -5.77 3.78 -27.69
N LEU A 590 -6.97 3.56 -27.16
CA LEU A 590 -8.16 3.27 -27.94
C LEU A 590 -9.18 4.42 -27.77
N SER A 591 -9.73 4.89 -28.89
CA SER A 591 -10.80 5.89 -28.91
C SER A 591 -11.86 5.44 -29.89
N GLY A 592 -13.09 5.25 -29.41
CA GLY A 592 -14.23 4.77 -30.20
C GLY A 592 -14.74 5.89 -31.10
N GLY A 593 -15.17 6.99 -30.49
CA GLY A 593 -15.62 8.19 -31.17
C GLY A 593 -17.13 8.40 -31.04
N GLU A 594 -17.83 8.68 -32.14
CA GLU A 594 -19.30 8.80 -32.15
C GLU A 594 -19.93 7.48 -32.59
N GLY A 595 -20.78 6.87 -31.77
CA GLY A 595 -21.50 5.63 -32.12
C GLY A 595 -21.55 4.66 -30.95
N ALA A 596 -22.07 3.45 -31.19
CA ALA A 596 -22.03 2.39 -30.19
C ALA A 596 -20.82 1.48 -30.44
N ASP A 597 -19.74 1.72 -29.71
CA ASP A 597 -18.45 1.10 -29.98
C ASP A 597 -18.15 -0.12 -29.11
N ILE A 598 -17.31 -1.03 -29.63
CA ILE A 598 -16.86 -2.24 -28.93
C ILE A 598 -15.34 -2.24 -28.80
N PHE A 599 -14.87 -2.18 -27.56
CA PHE A 599 -13.46 -2.39 -27.21
C PHE A 599 -13.25 -3.86 -26.84
N ARG A 600 -12.54 -4.61 -27.70
CA ARG A 600 -12.43 -6.07 -27.57
C ARG A 600 -11.07 -6.52 -27.08
N PHE A 601 -11.09 -7.36 -26.06
CA PHE A 601 -9.92 -8.03 -25.49
C PHE A 601 -10.09 -9.55 -25.62
N THR A 602 -9.16 -10.18 -26.33
CA THR A 602 -9.26 -11.59 -26.74
C THR A 602 -8.36 -12.52 -25.95
N SER A 603 -7.39 -11.97 -25.21
CA SER A 603 -6.45 -12.68 -24.36
C SER A 603 -6.00 -11.80 -23.21
N VAL A 604 -5.64 -12.39 -22.07
CA VAL A 604 -5.01 -11.64 -20.96
C VAL A 604 -3.69 -11.01 -21.41
N ALA A 605 -3.05 -11.55 -22.44
CA ALA A 605 -1.85 -10.96 -23.03
C ALA A 605 -2.09 -9.58 -23.69
N ASP A 606 -3.34 -9.25 -24.00
CA ASP A 606 -3.68 -8.01 -24.71
C ASP A 606 -3.51 -6.81 -23.77
N SER A 607 -4.04 -6.91 -22.53
CA SER A 607 -3.95 -5.82 -21.54
C SER A 607 -3.74 -6.38 -20.13
N TYR A 608 -2.51 -6.28 -19.62
CA TYR A 608 -2.15 -6.87 -18.33
C TYR A 608 -1.06 -6.12 -17.60
N GLN A 609 -0.99 -6.42 -16.31
CA GLN A 609 0.18 -6.20 -15.49
C GLN A 609 0.82 -7.56 -15.15
N ASN A 610 2.13 -7.64 -15.10
CA ASN A 610 2.80 -8.74 -14.42
C ASN A 610 3.92 -8.16 -13.56
N SER A 611 4.76 -9.02 -13.03
CA SER A 611 5.92 -8.61 -12.24
C SER A 611 7.00 -7.85 -13.03
N GLY A 612 7.00 -7.89 -14.37
CA GLY A 612 8.06 -7.31 -15.21
C GLY A 612 7.61 -6.19 -16.16
N ASP A 613 6.31 -6.09 -16.45
CA ASP A 613 5.74 -5.24 -17.48
C ASP A 613 4.35 -4.70 -17.08
N ASN A 614 4.03 -3.49 -17.56
CA ASN A 614 2.70 -2.90 -17.49
C ASN A 614 2.23 -2.57 -18.91
N PHE A 615 1.43 -3.45 -19.48
CA PHE A 615 0.81 -3.31 -20.79
C PHE A 615 -0.69 -3.03 -20.64
N SER A 616 -1.10 -2.27 -19.60
CA SER A 616 -2.50 -1.88 -19.48
C SER A 616 -2.88 -0.89 -20.58
N ASP A 617 -3.83 -1.28 -21.42
CA ASP A 617 -4.42 -0.42 -22.43
C ASP A 617 -5.27 0.69 -21.81
N LEU A 618 -5.39 1.79 -22.55
CA LEU A 618 -6.16 2.96 -22.15
C LEU A 618 -7.27 3.27 -23.16
N ILE A 619 -8.51 3.22 -22.71
CA ILE A 619 -9.68 3.72 -23.44
C ILE A 619 -9.88 5.20 -23.09
N LEU A 620 -9.91 6.07 -24.10
CA LEU A 620 -9.83 7.53 -23.93
C LEU A 620 -11.20 8.22 -23.80
N ASP A 621 -12.26 7.68 -24.39
CA ASP A 621 -13.54 8.37 -24.59
C ASP A 621 -14.79 7.52 -24.36
N PHE A 622 -14.67 6.46 -23.53
CA PHE A 622 -15.75 5.52 -23.25
C PHE A 622 -17.07 6.21 -22.84
N ASP A 623 -18.14 6.00 -23.62
CA ASP A 623 -19.51 6.41 -23.31
C ASP A 623 -20.30 5.23 -22.69
N PRO A 624 -20.55 5.21 -21.37
CA PRO A 624 -21.26 4.11 -20.71
C PRO A 624 -22.74 3.97 -21.14
N GLY A 625 -23.31 4.92 -21.88
CA GLY A 625 -24.65 4.86 -22.44
C GLY A 625 -24.75 4.03 -23.73
N GLU A 626 -23.68 4.02 -24.53
CA GLU A 626 -23.67 3.43 -25.89
C GLU A 626 -22.61 2.33 -26.01
N ASP A 627 -21.40 2.54 -25.47
CA ASP A 627 -20.24 1.67 -25.65
C ASP A 627 -20.24 0.41 -24.79
N ARG A 628 -19.48 -0.60 -25.24
CA ARG A 628 -19.28 -1.87 -24.53
C ARG A 628 -17.81 -2.30 -24.53
N ILE A 629 -17.41 -2.98 -23.45
CA ILE A 629 -16.12 -3.66 -23.36
C ILE A 629 -16.34 -5.16 -23.46
N ASP A 630 -15.79 -5.78 -24.49
CA ASP A 630 -15.89 -7.21 -24.75
C ASP A 630 -14.71 -7.96 -24.12
N LEU A 631 -15.01 -8.69 -23.04
CA LEU A 631 -14.08 -9.48 -22.23
C LEU A 631 -14.39 -10.99 -22.32
N SER A 632 -15.27 -11.38 -23.24
CA SER A 632 -15.77 -12.76 -23.35
C SER A 632 -14.65 -13.77 -23.62
N GLY A 633 -13.58 -13.36 -24.30
CA GLY A 633 -12.42 -14.21 -24.57
C GLY A 633 -11.51 -14.49 -23.37
N LEU A 634 -11.78 -13.90 -22.20
CA LEU A 634 -10.87 -13.93 -21.05
C LEU A 634 -11.30 -14.88 -19.93
N GLY A 635 -12.56 -15.33 -19.92
CA GLY A 635 -13.08 -16.28 -18.93
C GLY A 635 -13.34 -15.69 -17.54
N PHE A 636 -13.51 -14.37 -17.42
CA PHE A 636 -13.97 -13.74 -16.18
C PHE A 636 -15.48 -13.93 -16.00
N SER A 637 -15.91 -14.15 -14.76
CA SER A 637 -17.32 -14.42 -14.42
C SER A 637 -18.13 -13.15 -14.13
N GLY A 638 -17.50 -12.00 -13.89
CA GLY A 638 -18.19 -10.78 -13.50
C GLY A 638 -17.32 -9.74 -12.80
N LEU A 639 -17.96 -8.71 -12.24
CA LEU A 639 -17.35 -7.76 -11.32
C LEU A 639 -17.29 -8.35 -9.89
N GLY A 640 -16.29 -7.96 -9.10
CA GLY A 640 -16.07 -8.51 -7.76
C GLY A 640 -14.89 -7.87 -7.04
N ASP A 641 -14.19 -8.66 -6.23
CA ASP A 641 -13.00 -8.22 -5.48
C ASP A 641 -11.70 -8.31 -6.31
N GLY A 642 -11.80 -8.78 -7.56
CA GLY A 642 -10.65 -8.96 -8.44
C GLY A 642 -9.93 -10.30 -8.24
N HIS A 643 -10.51 -11.24 -7.50
CA HIS A 643 -9.97 -12.58 -7.29
C HIS A 643 -10.93 -13.68 -7.76
N ASN A 644 -10.41 -14.90 -7.87
CA ASN A 644 -11.12 -16.11 -8.29
C ASN A 644 -11.92 -15.95 -9.60
N GLY A 645 -11.36 -15.23 -10.57
CA GLY A 645 -12.00 -15.02 -11.88
C GLY A 645 -12.98 -13.84 -11.95
N THR A 646 -12.98 -12.94 -10.96
CA THR A 646 -13.75 -11.68 -11.01
C THR A 646 -12.87 -10.46 -11.32
N LEU A 647 -13.49 -9.32 -11.68
CA LEU A 647 -12.83 -8.03 -11.89
C LEU A 647 -13.22 -6.99 -10.84
N LEU A 648 -12.23 -6.39 -10.18
CA LEU A 648 -12.44 -5.22 -9.33
C LEU A 648 -12.61 -3.96 -10.19
N LEU A 649 -13.72 -3.25 -9.97
CA LEU A 649 -13.88 -1.87 -10.42
C LEU A 649 -13.18 -0.92 -9.43
N TRP A 650 -12.15 -0.21 -9.89
CA TRP A 650 -11.40 0.73 -9.07
C TRP A 650 -11.37 2.12 -9.70
N THR A 651 -11.82 3.14 -8.97
CA THR A 651 -11.84 4.53 -9.47
C THR A 651 -10.85 5.41 -8.71
N SER A 652 -10.15 6.28 -9.43
CA SER A 652 -9.27 7.31 -8.87
C SER A 652 -9.68 8.69 -9.34
N SER A 653 -10.21 9.50 -8.42
CA SER A 653 -10.54 10.91 -8.68
C SER A 653 -9.31 11.79 -8.87
N GLU A 654 -8.15 11.37 -8.34
CA GLU A 654 -6.90 12.14 -8.45
C GLU A 654 -6.29 12.06 -9.85
N THR A 655 -6.38 10.88 -10.48
CA THR A 655 -5.85 10.64 -11.83
C THR A 655 -6.92 10.74 -12.91
N ASN A 656 -8.19 10.95 -12.55
CA ASN A 656 -9.35 10.91 -13.45
C ASN A 656 -9.38 9.59 -14.26
N ARG A 657 -9.32 8.47 -13.55
CA ARG A 657 -9.26 7.13 -14.15
C ARG A 657 -10.19 6.15 -13.45
N THR A 658 -10.68 5.20 -14.24
CA THR A 658 -11.41 4.00 -13.80
C THR A 658 -10.66 2.79 -14.32
N TYR A 659 -10.60 1.73 -13.53
CA TYR A 659 -9.86 0.52 -13.86
C TYR A 659 -10.73 -0.70 -13.63
N LEU A 660 -10.56 -1.70 -14.50
CA LEU A 660 -11.05 -3.06 -14.31
C LEU A 660 -9.84 -3.94 -14.06
N LYS A 661 -9.76 -4.58 -12.88
CA LYS A 661 -8.57 -5.30 -12.43
C LYS A 661 -8.88 -6.73 -12.02
N ASN A 662 -8.13 -7.69 -12.54
CA ASN A 662 -8.00 -9.00 -11.91
C ASN A 662 -6.61 -9.07 -11.24
N PHE A 663 -6.55 -9.65 -10.05
CA PHE A 663 -5.33 -9.84 -9.28
C PHE A 663 -4.81 -11.27 -9.34
N ASP A 664 -5.57 -12.20 -9.92
CA ASP A 664 -5.11 -13.56 -10.15
C ASP A 664 -4.11 -13.57 -11.30
N THR A 665 -3.06 -14.38 -11.16
CA THR A 665 -2.03 -14.49 -12.19
C THR A 665 -2.28 -15.71 -13.07
N ASP A 666 -2.08 -15.54 -14.38
CA ASP A 666 -2.00 -16.66 -15.30
C ASP A 666 -0.67 -17.41 -15.17
N ALA A 667 -0.47 -18.43 -16.01
CA ALA A 667 0.75 -19.25 -16.00
C ALA A 667 2.05 -18.47 -16.30
N ASP A 668 1.93 -17.29 -16.92
CA ASP A 668 3.03 -16.38 -17.25
C ASP A 668 3.14 -15.22 -16.24
N GLY A 669 2.37 -15.26 -15.14
CA GLY A 669 2.40 -14.25 -14.07
C GLY A 669 1.58 -13.00 -14.38
N ARG A 670 0.79 -13.00 -15.46
CA ARG A 670 0.00 -11.85 -15.91
C ARG A 670 -1.33 -11.78 -15.17
N ARG A 671 -1.67 -10.58 -14.69
CA ARG A 671 -2.95 -10.22 -14.09
C ARG A 671 -3.60 -9.18 -15.00
N PHE A 672 -4.85 -9.40 -15.38
CA PHE A 672 -5.52 -8.54 -16.34
C PHE A 672 -5.83 -7.15 -15.77
N GLU A 673 -5.59 -6.10 -16.54
CA GLU A 673 -5.99 -4.74 -16.17
C GLU A 673 -6.29 -3.91 -17.42
N ILE A 674 -7.39 -3.15 -17.42
CA ILE A 674 -7.64 -2.07 -18.40
C ILE A 674 -7.89 -0.76 -17.66
N ALA A 675 -7.46 0.35 -18.24
CA ALA A 675 -7.76 1.70 -17.76
C ALA A 675 -8.73 2.43 -18.71
N LEU A 676 -9.64 3.21 -18.11
CA LEU A 676 -10.54 4.14 -18.79
C LEU A 676 -10.24 5.56 -18.31
N GLU A 677 -10.20 6.50 -19.24
CA GLU A 677 -10.17 7.94 -18.95
C GLU A 677 -11.55 8.42 -18.47
N GLY A 678 -11.61 8.90 -17.22
CA GLY A 678 -12.86 9.28 -16.55
C GLY A 678 -13.09 8.51 -15.25
N VAL A 679 -14.02 9.01 -14.44
CA VAL A 679 -14.44 8.39 -13.17
C VAL A 679 -15.85 7.84 -13.33
N PHE A 680 -15.97 6.53 -13.53
CA PHE A 680 -17.22 5.82 -13.77
C PHE A 680 -17.56 4.94 -12.56
N SER A 681 -18.03 5.57 -11.47
CA SER A 681 -18.44 4.84 -10.26
C SER A 681 -19.64 3.92 -10.48
N ASP A 682 -20.43 4.22 -11.51
CA ASP A 682 -21.69 3.53 -11.82
C ASP A 682 -21.51 2.51 -12.97
N LEU A 683 -20.27 2.28 -13.41
CA LEU A 683 -19.98 1.25 -14.40
C LEU A 683 -20.35 -0.12 -13.82
N SER A 684 -21.14 -0.88 -14.58
CA SER A 684 -21.70 -2.15 -14.13
C SER A 684 -21.51 -3.21 -15.21
N GLU A 685 -21.92 -4.44 -14.91
CA GLU A 685 -21.88 -5.52 -15.89
C GLU A 685 -22.74 -5.24 -17.13
N LYS A 686 -23.65 -4.26 -17.11
CA LYS A 686 -24.39 -3.81 -18.30
C LYS A 686 -23.49 -3.27 -19.42
N GLN A 687 -22.32 -2.76 -19.05
CA GLN A 687 -21.32 -2.21 -19.97
C GLN A 687 -20.23 -3.25 -20.35
N LEU A 688 -20.23 -4.43 -19.73
CA LEU A 688 -19.19 -5.44 -19.86
C LEU A 688 -19.77 -6.74 -20.44
N VAL A 689 -19.02 -7.38 -21.34
CA VAL A 689 -19.40 -8.69 -21.90
C VAL A 689 -18.48 -9.75 -21.31
N PHE A 690 -19.00 -10.61 -20.43
CA PHE A 690 -18.30 -11.71 -19.77
C PHE A 690 -18.67 -13.09 -20.36
N GLU A 691 -17.85 -14.11 -20.08
CA GLU A 691 -18.21 -15.50 -20.34
C GLU A 691 -19.05 -16.06 -19.16
N ARG A 692 -20.20 -16.68 -19.44
CA ARG A 692 -21.10 -17.25 -18.42
C ARG A 692 -20.93 -18.76 -18.33
N LEU A 693 -20.94 -19.31 -17.12
CA LEU A 693 -20.96 -20.76 -16.93
C LEU A 693 -22.35 -21.31 -17.34
N VAL A 694 -22.40 -22.13 -18.39
CA VAL A 694 -23.66 -22.68 -18.90
C VAL A 694 -23.99 -24.03 -18.26
N LEU A 695 -25.14 -24.10 -17.58
CA LEU A 695 -25.74 -25.31 -17.02
C LEU A 695 -26.89 -25.74 -17.94
N GLU A 696 -26.66 -26.78 -18.73
CA GLU A 696 -27.67 -27.29 -19.68
C GLU A 696 -28.47 -28.47 -19.10
N GLY A 697 -29.79 -28.32 -19.14
CA GLY A 697 -30.78 -29.36 -18.93
C GLY A 697 -30.94 -30.27 -20.15
N THR A 698 -31.81 -31.25 -20.03
CA THR A 698 -32.06 -32.26 -21.04
C THR A 698 -33.38 -32.02 -21.77
N ARG A 699 -34.03 -33.10 -22.23
CA ARG A 699 -35.36 -33.04 -22.86
C ARG A 699 -36.44 -33.60 -21.92
N LEU A 700 -36.12 -33.72 -20.63
CA LEU A 700 -36.98 -34.20 -19.56
C LEU A 700 -37.06 -33.12 -18.49
N GLY A 701 -37.95 -33.28 -17.51
CA GLY A 701 -37.99 -32.36 -16.37
C GLY A 701 -36.75 -32.48 -15.49
N ASP A 702 -35.96 -31.41 -15.42
CA ASP A 702 -34.67 -31.31 -14.75
C ASP A 702 -34.73 -30.35 -13.54
N GLN A 703 -33.73 -30.48 -12.67
CA GLN A 703 -33.52 -29.55 -11.55
C GLN A 703 -32.09 -29.00 -11.66
N LEU A 704 -31.98 -27.72 -12.01
CA LEU A 704 -30.72 -27.01 -12.13
C LEU A 704 -30.56 -26.08 -10.94
N SER A 705 -29.35 -26.00 -10.40
CA SER A 705 -29.02 -25.11 -9.29
C SER A 705 -27.65 -24.51 -9.55
N GLY A 706 -27.59 -23.18 -9.65
CA GLY A 706 -26.36 -22.43 -9.75
C GLY A 706 -25.68 -22.23 -8.39
N THR A 707 -24.67 -21.38 -8.37
CA THR A 707 -23.74 -21.20 -7.26
C THR A 707 -23.80 -19.78 -6.68
N GLU A 708 -22.65 -19.18 -6.37
CA GLU A 708 -22.52 -17.77 -5.98
C GLU A 708 -21.90 -16.94 -7.14
N LEU A 709 -21.76 -17.54 -8.33
CA LEU A 709 -21.19 -16.93 -9.53
C LEU A 709 -22.29 -16.66 -10.57
N ASN A 710 -22.00 -15.82 -11.56
CA ASN A 710 -22.94 -15.51 -12.64
C ASN A 710 -22.99 -16.67 -13.66
N GLU A 711 -24.15 -17.29 -13.81
CA GLU A 711 -24.36 -18.47 -14.63
C GLU A 711 -25.49 -18.30 -15.67
N GLU A 712 -25.57 -19.24 -16.61
CA GLU A 712 -26.66 -19.37 -17.56
C GLU A 712 -27.28 -20.76 -17.44
N LEU A 713 -28.50 -20.84 -16.93
CA LEU A 713 -29.24 -22.08 -16.72
C LEU A 713 -30.24 -22.25 -17.86
N LEU A 714 -30.05 -23.30 -18.67
CA LEU A 714 -30.89 -23.62 -19.82
C LEU A 714 -31.68 -24.91 -19.54
N GLY A 715 -32.95 -24.82 -19.19
CA GLY A 715 -33.83 -25.97 -18.87
C GLY A 715 -34.06 -26.89 -20.08
N GLY A 716 -34.26 -26.30 -21.25
CA GLY A 716 -34.41 -27.03 -22.50
C GLY A 716 -35.86 -27.41 -22.79
N ALA A 717 -36.20 -28.70 -22.70
CA ALA A 717 -37.59 -29.11 -22.91
C ALA A 717 -38.03 -30.01 -21.77
N GLY A 718 -39.22 -29.78 -21.22
CA GLY A 718 -39.67 -30.55 -20.07
C GLY A 718 -40.33 -29.64 -19.06
N ARG A 719 -40.45 -30.13 -17.83
CA ARG A 719 -40.96 -29.31 -16.72
C ARG A 719 -39.84 -29.15 -15.72
N ASP A 720 -39.14 -28.05 -15.85
CA ASP A 720 -37.86 -27.80 -15.23
C ASP A 720 -38.00 -26.91 -14.00
N ILE A 721 -37.05 -27.07 -13.08
CA ILE A 721 -36.91 -26.20 -11.90
C ILE A 721 -35.49 -25.65 -11.94
N LEU A 722 -35.37 -24.35 -12.21
CA LEU A 722 -34.10 -23.64 -12.27
C LEU A 722 -34.01 -22.72 -11.05
N ASN A 723 -32.87 -22.79 -10.36
CA ASN A 723 -32.55 -21.91 -9.24
C ASN A 723 -31.17 -21.31 -9.47
N GLY A 724 -31.08 -20.00 -9.71
CA GLY A 724 -29.83 -19.29 -9.98
C GLY A 724 -28.89 -19.36 -8.77
N GLY A 725 -29.34 -18.87 -7.62
CA GLY A 725 -28.55 -18.93 -6.39
C GLY A 725 -28.15 -17.54 -5.95
N ALA A 726 -26.85 -17.24 -5.92
CA ALA A 726 -26.38 -15.87 -5.78
C ALA A 726 -25.53 -15.49 -7.01
N GLY A 727 -25.52 -14.22 -7.39
CA GLY A 727 -24.91 -13.77 -8.64
C GLY A 727 -25.97 -13.27 -9.62
N ASP A 728 -25.52 -12.74 -10.77
CA ASP A 728 -26.38 -12.15 -11.82
C ASP A 728 -26.65 -13.19 -12.93
N ASP A 729 -27.65 -14.05 -12.73
CA ASP A 729 -27.87 -15.24 -13.55
C ASP A 729 -28.77 -15.03 -14.77
N ILE A 730 -28.68 -15.90 -15.78
CA ILE A 730 -29.69 -16.02 -16.84
C ILE A 730 -30.43 -17.34 -16.71
N LEU A 731 -31.75 -17.28 -16.63
CA LEU A 731 -32.60 -18.46 -16.58
C LEU A 731 -33.48 -18.53 -17.82
N ASP A 732 -33.30 -19.56 -18.63
CA ASP A 732 -34.17 -19.93 -19.74
C ASP A 732 -34.80 -21.30 -19.43
N GLY A 733 -36.10 -21.31 -19.12
CA GLY A 733 -36.85 -22.55 -18.87
C GLY A 733 -37.00 -23.41 -20.13
N GLY A 734 -36.98 -22.78 -21.31
CA GLY A 734 -37.26 -23.41 -22.58
C GLY A 734 -38.73 -23.74 -22.75
N SER A 735 -39.05 -24.98 -23.13
CA SER A 735 -40.40 -25.38 -23.50
C SER A 735 -41.11 -26.22 -22.44
N GLU A 736 -42.42 -25.99 -22.31
CA GLU A 736 -43.41 -26.60 -21.42
C GLU A 736 -43.79 -25.79 -20.18
N ARG A 737 -43.56 -26.26 -18.94
CA ARG A 737 -43.99 -25.48 -17.77
C ARG A 737 -42.95 -25.61 -16.69
N ASP A 738 -42.27 -24.50 -16.50
CA ASP A 738 -41.05 -24.41 -15.74
C ASP A 738 -41.25 -23.52 -14.51
N THR A 739 -40.33 -23.65 -13.58
CA THR A 739 -40.28 -22.85 -12.35
C THR A 739 -38.89 -22.25 -12.25
N LEU A 740 -38.82 -20.93 -12.28
CA LEU A 740 -37.59 -20.17 -12.33
C LEU A 740 -37.45 -19.37 -11.02
N THR A 741 -36.33 -19.56 -10.33
CA THR A 741 -35.97 -18.86 -9.11
C THR A 741 -34.64 -18.18 -9.36
N GLY A 742 -34.58 -16.85 -9.30
CA GLY A 742 -33.34 -16.10 -9.53
C GLY A 742 -32.39 -16.24 -8.35
N GLY A 743 -32.86 -15.85 -7.16
CA GLY A 743 -32.08 -15.84 -5.94
C GLY A 743 -31.66 -14.43 -5.54
N SER A 744 -30.38 -14.20 -5.28
CA SER A 744 -29.85 -12.88 -4.91
C SER A 744 -28.84 -12.37 -5.93
N GLY A 745 -29.07 -11.18 -6.46
CA GLY A 745 -28.31 -10.61 -7.58
C GLY A 745 -29.29 -10.02 -8.60
N ALA A 746 -28.77 -9.49 -9.69
CA ALA A 746 -29.58 -8.96 -10.79
C ALA A 746 -29.80 -10.03 -11.87
N ASP A 747 -30.90 -10.76 -11.75
CA ASP A 747 -31.16 -11.94 -12.59
C ASP A 747 -31.95 -11.61 -13.86
N VAL A 748 -31.74 -12.40 -14.92
CA VAL A 748 -32.43 -12.27 -16.21
C VAL A 748 -33.22 -13.53 -16.54
N PHE A 749 -34.55 -13.40 -16.63
CA PHE A 749 -35.44 -14.47 -17.07
C PHE A 749 -35.71 -14.36 -18.57
N ARG A 750 -35.15 -15.27 -19.37
CA ARG A 750 -35.16 -15.18 -20.84
C ARG A 750 -36.25 -16.05 -21.46
N PHE A 751 -36.95 -15.48 -22.45
CA PHE A 751 -37.91 -16.18 -23.30
C PHE A 751 -37.60 -15.95 -24.77
N ASN A 752 -37.22 -17.02 -25.46
CA ASN A 752 -36.69 -16.96 -26.83
C ASN A 752 -37.76 -17.22 -27.90
N ALA A 753 -38.90 -17.83 -27.54
CA ALA A 753 -40.05 -18.02 -28.40
C ALA A 753 -41.38 -17.79 -27.67
N THR A 754 -42.42 -17.37 -28.41
CA THR A 754 -43.76 -17.13 -27.85
C THR A 754 -44.47 -18.40 -27.36
N LEU A 755 -43.90 -19.57 -27.62
CA LEU A 755 -44.38 -20.87 -27.16
C LEU A 755 -43.59 -21.44 -25.97
N ASP A 756 -42.57 -20.72 -25.50
CA ASP A 756 -41.85 -21.08 -24.28
C ASP A 756 -42.82 -20.99 -23.10
N SER A 757 -43.55 -19.87 -23.01
CA SER A 757 -44.55 -19.60 -21.97
C SER A 757 -45.90 -19.17 -22.53
N PHE A 758 -46.93 -20.03 -22.46
CA PHE A 758 -48.25 -19.72 -23.03
C PHE A 758 -49.46 -20.37 -22.36
N ARG A 759 -50.62 -19.79 -22.65
CA ARG A 759 -51.94 -20.32 -22.31
C ARG A 759 -52.86 -20.36 -23.52
N ASN A 760 -53.55 -21.48 -23.71
CA ASN A 760 -54.60 -21.64 -24.71
C ASN A 760 -55.97 -21.70 -24.02
N TYR A 761 -56.77 -20.65 -24.18
CA TYR A 761 -58.06 -20.51 -23.51
C TYR A 761 -59.17 -21.34 -24.16
N ASP A 762 -59.03 -21.70 -25.45
CA ASP A 762 -60.03 -22.44 -26.20
C ASP A 762 -60.04 -23.93 -25.87
N ASN A 763 -58.86 -24.51 -25.63
CA ASN A 763 -58.70 -25.93 -25.28
C ASN A 763 -58.28 -26.16 -23.81
N GLY A 764 -57.96 -25.10 -23.06
CA GLY A 764 -57.61 -25.15 -21.64
C GLY A 764 -56.16 -25.56 -21.33
N THR A 765 -55.28 -25.66 -22.33
CA THR A 765 -53.86 -25.98 -22.13
C THR A 765 -53.14 -24.83 -21.45
N SER A 766 -52.29 -25.15 -20.47
CA SER A 766 -51.53 -24.18 -19.68
C SER A 766 -50.08 -24.63 -19.58
N ARG A 767 -49.18 -23.84 -20.16
CA ARG A 767 -47.73 -23.99 -20.19
C ARG A 767 -47.11 -22.64 -19.80
N VAL A 768 -47.60 -22.12 -18.68
CA VAL A 768 -47.24 -20.79 -18.17
C VAL A 768 -46.18 -21.02 -17.12
N ASP A 769 -45.02 -20.44 -17.32
CA ASP A 769 -43.88 -20.53 -16.42
C ASP A 769 -44.08 -19.63 -15.23
N ASP A 770 -43.56 -20.07 -14.10
CA ASP A 770 -43.66 -19.37 -12.84
C ASP A 770 -42.27 -18.87 -12.43
N ILE A 771 -42.12 -17.54 -12.34
CA ILE A 771 -40.99 -16.89 -11.70
C ILE A 771 -41.35 -16.65 -10.23
N THR A 772 -40.53 -17.15 -9.31
CA THR A 772 -40.93 -17.30 -7.90
C THR A 772 -40.47 -16.20 -6.95
N ASP A 773 -39.49 -15.38 -7.33
CA ASP A 773 -38.81 -14.44 -6.44
C ASP A 773 -38.33 -13.15 -7.12
N PHE A 774 -39.04 -12.73 -8.18
CA PHE A 774 -38.70 -11.53 -8.96
C PHE A 774 -38.55 -10.26 -8.09
N THR A 775 -37.41 -9.60 -8.20
CA THR A 775 -37.02 -8.38 -7.49
C THR A 775 -37.08 -7.18 -8.45
N VAL A 776 -38.11 -6.32 -8.28
CA VAL A 776 -38.35 -5.16 -9.15
C VAL A 776 -37.19 -4.15 -9.08
N GLY A 777 -36.73 -3.69 -10.25
CA GLY A 777 -35.63 -2.74 -10.39
C GLY A 777 -34.23 -3.35 -10.26
N GLU A 778 -34.14 -4.65 -10.00
CA GLU A 778 -32.89 -5.42 -9.93
C GLU A 778 -32.92 -6.51 -11.02
N ASP A 779 -33.95 -7.36 -11.02
CA ASP A 779 -34.15 -8.41 -12.02
C ASP A 779 -34.80 -7.88 -13.31
N LEU A 780 -34.55 -8.59 -14.42
CA LEU A 780 -35.09 -8.30 -15.74
C LEU A 780 -35.77 -9.52 -16.36
N ILE A 781 -36.78 -9.25 -17.20
CA ILE A 781 -37.38 -10.26 -18.08
C ILE A 781 -37.00 -9.95 -19.52
N ASP A 782 -36.23 -10.85 -20.15
CA ASP A 782 -35.77 -10.70 -21.53
C ASP A 782 -36.78 -11.30 -22.51
N LEU A 783 -37.39 -10.42 -23.31
CA LEU A 783 -38.39 -10.71 -24.33
C LEU A 783 -37.95 -10.19 -25.70
N SER A 784 -36.67 -9.84 -25.86
CA SER A 784 -36.12 -9.20 -27.05
C SER A 784 -36.35 -10.00 -28.32
N ALA A 785 -36.32 -11.33 -28.22
CA ALA A 785 -36.58 -12.27 -29.31
C ALA A 785 -38.06 -12.33 -29.75
N LEU A 786 -38.99 -11.82 -28.94
CA LEU A 786 -40.44 -11.98 -29.18
C LEU A 786 -41.07 -10.81 -29.95
N GLY A 787 -40.36 -9.70 -30.11
CA GLY A 787 -40.80 -8.54 -30.90
C GLY A 787 -41.87 -7.67 -30.25
N TYR A 788 -42.03 -7.75 -28.92
CA TYR A 788 -42.86 -6.81 -28.16
C TYR A 788 -42.17 -5.45 -28.04
N SER A 789 -42.96 -4.37 -27.97
CA SER A 789 -42.47 -2.98 -27.94
C SER A 789 -42.57 -2.32 -26.56
N GLY A 790 -43.13 -3.00 -25.57
CA GLY A 790 -43.34 -2.45 -24.22
C GLY A 790 -44.53 -3.05 -23.47
N LEU A 791 -44.71 -2.59 -22.23
CA LEU A 791 -45.94 -2.79 -21.47
C LEU A 791 -47.08 -1.91 -22.02
N GLY A 792 -48.30 -2.41 -21.97
CA GLY A 792 -49.48 -1.75 -22.52
C GLY A 792 -50.79 -2.44 -22.18
N ASN A 793 -51.73 -2.45 -23.13
CA ASN A 793 -53.07 -3.02 -22.92
C ASN A 793 -53.16 -4.51 -23.33
N GLY A 794 -52.05 -5.10 -23.79
CA GLY A 794 -51.99 -6.49 -24.24
C GLY A 794 -52.35 -6.69 -25.72
N TYR A 795 -52.34 -5.64 -26.54
CA TYR A 795 -52.60 -5.68 -27.99
C TYR A 795 -51.53 -4.90 -28.74
N ASP A 796 -51.44 -5.10 -30.06
CA ASP A 796 -50.57 -4.36 -30.99
C ASP A 796 -49.08 -4.46 -30.61
N GLY A 797 -48.64 -5.64 -30.17
CA GLY A 797 -47.25 -5.89 -29.75
C GLY A 797 -46.87 -5.28 -28.40
N THR A 798 -47.84 -5.17 -27.47
CA THR A 798 -47.60 -4.78 -26.06
C THR A 798 -48.14 -5.84 -25.10
N LEU A 799 -47.60 -5.90 -23.87
CA LEU A 799 -48.04 -6.85 -22.83
C LEU A 799 -48.90 -6.20 -21.75
N ALA A 800 -49.98 -6.86 -21.34
CA ALA A 800 -50.82 -6.42 -20.22
C ALA A 800 -50.34 -7.03 -18.90
N VAL A 801 -50.24 -6.19 -17.86
CA VAL A 801 -50.01 -6.62 -16.48
C VAL A 801 -51.37 -6.86 -15.78
N LEU A 802 -51.58 -8.06 -15.23
CA LEU A 802 -52.85 -8.48 -14.62
C LEU A 802 -52.61 -9.21 -13.29
N LEU A 803 -53.54 -9.10 -12.34
CA LEU A 803 -53.52 -9.89 -11.10
C LEU A 803 -54.50 -11.06 -11.15
N ASN A 804 -54.19 -12.15 -10.46
CA ASN A 804 -55.18 -13.17 -10.14
C ASN A 804 -56.23 -12.67 -9.13
N ALA A 805 -57.30 -13.45 -8.96
CA ALA A 805 -58.47 -13.06 -8.19
C ALA A 805 -58.21 -12.79 -6.69
N ASP A 806 -57.17 -13.39 -6.11
CA ASP A 806 -56.77 -13.19 -4.72
C ASP A 806 -55.57 -12.22 -4.57
N GLY A 807 -55.03 -11.71 -5.68
CA GLY A 807 -53.95 -10.72 -5.70
C GLY A 807 -52.58 -11.25 -5.28
N THR A 808 -52.39 -12.57 -5.32
CA THR A 808 -51.14 -13.25 -4.94
C THR A 808 -50.16 -13.45 -6.09
N LYS A 809 -50.62 -13.38 -7.35
CA LYS A 809 -49.79 -13.53 -8.55
C LYS A 809 -50.07 -12.45 -9.58
N THR A 810 -48.99 -12.02 -10.24
CA THR A 810 -49.02 -11.10 -11.37
C THR A 810 -48.78 -11.85 -12.66
N TYR A 811 -49.55 -11.55 -13.69
CA TYR A 811 -49.45 -12.16 -15.02
C TYR A 811 -49.09 -11.10 -16.03
N LEU A 812 -48.12 -11.42 -16.87
CA LEU A 812 -47.78 -10.68 -18.07
C LEU A 812 -48.40 -11.40 -19.25
N LYS A 813 -49.26 -10.71 -20.00
CA LYS A 813 -50.11 -11.39 -20.97
C LYS A 813 -50.23 -10.63 -22.29
N ASP A 814 -50.00 -11.37 -23.37
CA ASP A 814 -50.50 -11.01 -24.70
C ASP A 814 -51.96 -11.44 -24.83
N ARG A 815 -52.84 -10.53 -25.26
CA ARG A 815 -54.26 -10.84 -25.49
C ARG A 815 -54.54 -11.24 -26.92
N GLU A 816 -53.57 -11.08 -27.81
CA GLU A 816 -53.63 -11.63 -29.16
C GLU A 816 -53.17 -13.09 -29.12
N SER A 817 -53.82 -13.93 -29.91
CA SER A 817 -53.45 -15.33 -30.03
C SER A 817 -52.64 -15.55 -31.29
N ASP A 818 -51.77 -16.54 -31.26
CA ASP A 818 -51.22 -17.10 -32.49
C ASP A 818 -52.30 -17.81 -33.33
N ALA A 819 -51.88 -18.40 -34.45
CA ALA A 819 -52.76 -19.11 -35.37
C ALA A 819 -53.44 -20.36 -34.75
N ASP A 820 -52.89 -20.90 -33.66
CA ASP A 820 -53.36 -22.10 -32.95
C ASP A 820 -54.13 -21.76 -31.66
N GLY A 821 -54.34 -20.47 -31.36
CA GLY A 821 -55.10 -19.99 -30.20
C GLY A 821 -54.28 -19.87 -28.91
N ASN A 822 -52.94 -19.88 -29.01
CA ASN A 822 -52.05 -19.72 -27.86
C ASN A 822 -51.77 -18.24 -27.61
N HIS A 823 -51.78 -17.85 -26.34
CA HIS A 823 -51.43 -16.52 -25.88
C HIS A 823 -50.16 -16.59 -25.04
N PHE A 824 -49.16 -15.78 -25.34
CA PHE A 824 -47.97 -15.67 -24.50
C PHE A 824 -48.37 -15.17 -23.11
N GLU A 825 -47.95 -15.88 -22.08
CA GLU A 825 -48.32 -15.60 -20.70
C GLU A 825 -47.24 -16.10 -19.73
N ILE A 826 -46.72 -15.21 -18.87
CA ILE A 826 -45.78 -15.52 -17.78
C ILE A 826 -46.47 -15.21 -16.44
N ALA A 827 -46.18 -16.00 -15.40
CA ALA A 827 -46.63 -15.75 -14.04
C ALA A 827 -45.47 -15.36 -13.10
N LEU A 828 -45.66 -14.30 -12.32
CA LEU A 828 -44.78 -13.88 -11.23
C LEU A 828 -45.49 -14.16 -9.89
N ASP A 829 -44.80 -14.82 -8.96
CA ASP A 829 -45.31 -15.01 -7.60
C ASP A 829 -45.16 -13.72 -6.79
N GLY A 830 -46.27 -13.04 -6.52
CA GLY A 830 -46.30 -11.71 -5.91
C GLY A 830 -47.23 -10.71 -6.61
N ASN A 831 -47.43 -9.56 -5.98
CA ASN A 831 -48.26 -8.46 -6.49
C ASN A 831 -47.38 -7.29 -6.97
N TYR A 832 -47.18 -7.22 -8.28
CA TYR A 832 -46.31 -6.25 -8.95
C TYR A 832 -47.06 -5.30 -9.89
N ALA A 833 -48.40 -5.29 -9.85
CA ALA A 833 -49.24 -4.60 -10.84
C ALA A 833 -49.00 -3.09 -10.96
N ASP A 834 -48.57 -2.45 -9.87
CA ASP A 834 -48.25 -1.01 -9.82
C ASP A 834 -46.73 -0.75 -9.68
N GLN A 835 -45.89 -1.79 -9.77
CA GLN A 835 -44.45 -1.71 -9.55
C GLN A 835 -43.66 -1.91 -10.85
N LEU A 836 -44.14 -2.76 -11.76
CA LEU A 836 -43.48 -3.02 -13.04
C LEU A 836 -43.57 -1.81 -13.98
N SER A 837 -42.46 -1.57 -14.67
CA SER A 837 -42.27 -0.54 -15.68
C SER A 837 -41.59 -1.15 -16.91
N ASN A 838 -41.47 -0.40 -18.01
CA ASN A 838 -40.67 -0.86 -19.16
C ASN A 838 -39.18 -1.07 -18.81
N GLY A 839 -38.68 -0.52 -17.70
CA GLY A 839 -37.30 -0.70 -17.26
C GLY A 839 -37.00 -2.08 -16.69
N ASP A 840 -38.02 -2.87 -16.35
CA ASP A 840 -37.90 -4.24 -15.82
C ASP A 840 -37.86 -5.30 -16.94
N PHE A 841 -37.77 -4.87 -18.20
CA PHE A 841 -37.88 -5.72 -19.39
C PHE A 841 -36.87 -5.35 -20.47
N ILE A 842 -36.42 -6.35 -21.23
CA ILE A 842 -35.62 -6.17 -22.44
C ILE A 842 -36.50 -6.47 -23.65
N PHE A 843 -36.76 -5.46 -24.50
CA PHE A 843 -37.65 -5.55 -25.67
C PHE A 843 -36.94 -5.52 -27.03
N THR A 844 -35.64 -5.25 -27.05
CA THR A 844 -34.80 -5.19 -28.27
C THR A 844 -33.51 -5.95 -28.05
N ASN A 845 -33.01 -6.66 -29.06
CA ASN A 845 -31.79 -7.46 -28.94
C ASN A 845 -30.62 -6.60 -28.47
N LEU A 846 -30.12 -6.87 -27.27
CA LEU A 846 -28.70 -6.69 -26.96
C LEU A 846 -27.99 -7.92 -27.53
N GLU A 847 -27.03 -7.72 -28.43
CA GLU A 847 -26.28 -8.82 -29.04
C GLU A 847 -25.36 -9.44 -27.98
N VAL A 848 -25.78 -10.56 -27.38
CA VAL A 848 -24.94 -11.38 -26.51
C VAL A 848 -24.00 -12.20 -27.41
N ILE A 849 -22.80 -11.71 -27.66
CA ILE A 849 -21.75 -12.46 -28.35
C ILE A 849 -21.03 -13.33 -27.31
N GLY A 850 -21.52 -14.56 -27.16
CA GLY A 850 -20.88 -15.63 -26.39
C GLY A 850 -21.23 -17.05 -26.88
N SER A 851 -22.20 -17.22 -27.78
CA SER A 851 -22.50 -18.54 -28.34
C SER A 851 -21.70 -18.80 -29.61
N SER A 852 -20.64 -19.59 -29.47
CA SER A 852 -20.04 -20.26 -30.62
C SER A 852 -21.11 -21.16 -31.28
N SER A 853 -21.60 -20.74 -32.44
CA SER A 853 -22.47 -21.58 -33.26
C SER A 853 -21.68 -22.77 -33.81
N GLN A 854 -21.69 -23.90 -33.09
CA GLN A 854 -21.44 -25.19 -33.73
C GLN A 854 -22.65 -25.58 -34.56
N ALA A 855 -22.70 -25.08 -35.79
CA ALA A 855 -23.51 -25.67 -36.84
C ALA A 855 -22.73 -26.81 -37.52
N ALA A 856 -23.25 -28.03 -37.36
CA ALA A 856 -23.16 -29.24 -38.20
C ALA A 856 -21.92 -29.49 -39.09
#